data_AF-A0A9E6PFH4-F1
#
_entry.id   AF-A0A9E6PFH4-F1
#
_cell.length_a   1.000
_cell.length_b   1.000
_cell.length_c   1.000
_cell.angle_alpha   90.00
_cell.angle_beta   90.00
_cell.angle_gamma   90.00
#
_symmetry.space_group_name_H-M   'P 1'
#
loop_
_entity.id
_entity.type
_entity.pdbx_description
1 polymer ?
#
loop_
_entity_poly.entity_id
_entity_poly.type
_entity_poly.pdbx_seq_one_letter_code
_entity_poly.pdbx_strand_id
1 'polypeptide(L)'
;MFRTAQSYLSGRTVHVNTSAEFAVPPTFSVEQMRCCASVIEQHIRDTPTKSRHTQALRKNLADLSDIDMPVQLMALVHKLLSYLDRKPNPHDVVHVREVLLKLWHFDLLAWPLLPNEHTKAFKITKKWGWEPDRQEMLDSLAGLETNEESSCLRVRGVMTLAMASAGARDIGDFTPEVAGDYFDAVLDVKMRSRIVLDVISLQYLKYGSTVVHVLKDYGSFGRMPVRGDDKFQWALKKDVTLAEWVLLASEFMATISSNPASYRVPLNKFFDFLVDNAEVTRVPEKYLHRDYVAPALFRLANEGRESSFYSFFDYILETRCVSEDDYGYKVRLPGFYNPIEVRSRPSRVAETHREAMPTRFVRMLHDILVADDFAWARKFGEARWNGHGGDTFRWYNPDTGLYEDVWSPVRAIALLVKLLLPARTFQIRMLDSGEADTDEYDLASNSWLKNTGHLAPTGKSSVAKGVFARHRDKDGQEFVFLRFNTNKTADQNKASAEAGYIMPWQHAEVIQLLTTLREWQKKYNPINAPTRWQDIKDGSISTRYTTDSLAAKGSNCFLFREPCLPRRDQPVTDARLNTLWRNLNLELERRLAAAGELMPDGSSIVLVDKTSASRPVYDLHSLRVTLITALAESGGVPPEVLMKVVGHASVIMTIYYMKFSPTHICEQLNAAELKLHSQEQMNWQAWLANRTRETLISAVAYTSTTALDAMTTSSATSWVIRDHGICPVGCNRCHEGGEAIVDTKAYQKWGPVPGAATNCVRCRFFITGPAFLLGLQAYFDNVGYKLKEASERYQVAKEKFEALEAVSVVKYGRGTAITKQEVHQLSVAASHFDQRTNEVDNLAHSWHATYRLIQQCLHIVRTSKEQPVLGNQQYALVAVGGLSNVEAVLEQASEFEQVDRICQSAVFFEGIDATTPNLKRMRAFDAMLKRNGLSPVFVDLDEQAALEAGNQMAAFMYARLGRDSTNALMAGKETLRRLGVEAEMSRKLECIVPLWRSPESDGAMFSLGTPVIVEGNAE
;
A
#
# COMPACT_ATOMS: atom_id res chain seq x y z
N MET A 1 0.47 1.29 59.27
CA MET A 1 -0.44 2.05 58.38
C MET A 1 0.31 2.69 57.22
N PHE A 2 1.52 3.21 57.42
CA PHE A 2 2.30 3.78 56.32
C PHE A 2 3.51 2.91 55.96
N ARG A 3 3.79 2.80 54.67
CA ARG A 3 5.07 2.34 54.15
C ARG A 3 5.89 3.56 53.75
N THR A 4 7.12 3.63 54.24
CA THR A 4 8.05 4.72 53.91
C THR A 4 9.09 4.22 52.90
N ALA A 5 9.30 4.97 51.83
CA ALA A 5 10.34 4.70 50.84
C ALA A 5 10.90 6.04 50.32
N GLN A 6 12.16 6.05 49.88
CA GLN A 6 12.78 7.23 49.28
C GLN A 6 12.89 7.02 47.78
N SER A 7 12.42 7.98 46.99
CA SER A 7 12.64 7.97 45.56
C SER A 7 14.10 8.25 45.24
N TYR A 8 14.73 7.38 44.44
CA TYR A 8 16.09 7.62 43.98
C TYR A 8 16.18 8.70 42.88
N LEU A 9 15.05 9.06 42.25
CA LEU A 9 15.01 10.08 41.19
C LEU A 9 14.89 11.49 41.78
N SER A 10 13.95 11.69 42.71
CA SER A 10 13.70 13.00 43.32
C SER A 10 14.46 13.21 44.64
N GLY A 11 14.95 12.12 45.26
CA GLY A 11 15.53 12.13 46.60
C GLY A 11 14.52 12.31 47.74
N ARG A 12 13.21 12.43 47.45
CA ARG A 12 12.17 12.68 48.47
C ARG A 12 11.77 11.41 49.19
N THR A 13 11.52 11.53 50.49
CA THR A 13 10.91 10.47 51.31
C THR A 13 9.40 10.52 51.19
N VAL A 14 8.79 9.42 50.74
CA VAL A 14 7.36 9.29 50.51
C VAL A 14 6.78 8.29 51.49
N HIS A 15 5.65 8.65 52.11
CA HIS A 15 4.89 7.79 53.02
C HIS A 15 3.57 7.37 52.35
N VAL A 16 3.48 6.12 51.91
CA VAL A 16 2.29 5.56 51.26
C VAL A 16 1.39 4.93 52.29
N ASN A 17 0.13 5.38 52.37
CA ASN A 17 -0.89 4.76 53.20
C ASN A 17 -1.25 3.38 52.63
N THR A 18 -1.18 2.35 53.45
CA THR A 18 -1.52 0.97 53.07
C THR A 18 -2.84 0.48 53.68
N SER A 19 -3.55 1.31 54.44
CA SER A 19 -4.85 0.97 55.01
C SER A 19 -6.01 1.29 54.06
N ALA A 20 -7.16 0.67 54.31
CA ALA A 20 -8.42 0.97 53.61
C ALA A 20 -9.14 2.22 54.17
N GLU A 21 -8.51 2.96 55.08
CA GLU A 21 -9.07 4.14 55.74
C GLU A 21 -8.15 5.36 55.55
N PHE A 22 -8.68 6.56 55.79
CA PHE A 22 -7.85 7.77 55.85
C PHE A 22 -6.86 7.69 57.01
N ALA A 23 -5.66 8.24 56.84
CA ALA A 23 -4.65 8.22 57.89
C ALA A 23 -3.84 9.52 57.91
N VAL A 24 -3.45 9.96 59.11
CA VAL A 24 -2.54 11.11 59.28
C VAL A 24 -1.10 10.59 59.16
N PRO A 25 -0.30 11.11 58.21
CA PRO A 25 1.06 10.65 57.98
C PRO A 25 2.02 11.06 59.11
N PRO A 26 3.17 10.39 59.24
CA PRO A 26 4.19 10.73 60.23
C PRO A 26 4.77 12.15 60.08
N THR A 27 4.57 12.76 58.92
CA THR A 27 5.00 14.12 58.56
C THR A 27 4.11 15.22 59.14
N PHE A 28 3.09 14.88 59.94
CA PHE A 28 2.18 15.86 60.54
C PHE A 28 2.94 16.97 61.28
N SER A 29 2.67 18.21 60.90
CA SER A 29 3.23 19.41 61.51
C SER A 29 2.12 20.38 61.91
N VAL A 30 2.17 20.86 63.15
CA VAL A 30 1.23 21.88 63.67
C VAL A 30 1.34 23.18 62.87
N GLU A 31 2.53 23.51 62.38
CA GLU A 31 2.76 24.69 61.52
C GLU A 31 2.05 24.55 60.17
N GLN A 32 2.18 23.39 59.53
CA GLN A 32 1.47 23.09 58.28
C GLN A 32 -0.05 23.03 58.49
N MET A 33 -0.51 22.52 59.63
CA MET A 33 -1.93 22.50 59.99
C MET A 33 -2.50 23.91 60.13
N ARG A 34 -1.80 24.82 60.81
CA ARG A 34 -2.20 26.24 60.93
C ARG A 34 -2.22 26.95 59.57
N CYS A 35 -1.22 26.69 58.73
CA CYS A 35 -1.19 27.23 57.37
C CYS A 35 -2.37 26.71 56.52
N CYS A 36 -2.63 25.40 56.59
CA CYS A 36 -3.77 24.77 55.90
C CYS A 36 -5.11 25.34 56.37
N ALA A 37 -5.31 25.48 57.69
CA ALA A 37 -6.50 26.06 58.28
C ALA A 37 -6.73 27.50 57.79
N SER A 38 -5.69 28.33 57.79
CA SER A 38 -5.76 29.71 57.28
C SER A 38 -6.19 29.78 55.80
N VAL A 39 -5.63 28.92 54.95
CA VAL A 39 -5.99 28.82 53.52
C VAL A 39 -7.44 28.39 53.33
N ILE A 40 -7.90 27.39 54.10
CA ILE A 40 -9.28 26.91 54.05
C ILE A 40 -10.25 28.00 54.53
N GLU A 41 -9.94 28.68 55.64
CA GLU A 41 -10.75 29.79 56.17
C GLU A 41 -10.82 30.99 55.22
N GLN A 42 -9.72 31.33 54.56
CA GLN A 42 -9.69 32.36 53.52
C GLN A 42 -10.58 31.96 52.34
N HIS A 43 -10.46 30.73 51.84
CA HIS A 43 -11.33 30.25 50.76
C HIS A 43 -12.82 30.26 51.14
N ILE A 44 -13.16 29.86 52.38
CA ILE A 44 -14.54 29.91 52.90
C ILE A 44 -15.06 31.36 52.89
N ARG A 45 -14.21 32.36 53.17
CA ARG A 45 -14.56 33.78 53.16
C ARG A 45 -14.78 34.32 51.74
N ASP A 46 -13.91 33.93 50.80
CA ASP A 46 -13.88 34.45 49.43
C ASP A 46 -14.94 33.80 48.50
N THR A 47 -15.60 32.73 48.94
CA THR A 47 -16.61 32.00 48.15
C THR A 47 -17.96 32.77 48.05
N PRO A 48 -18.52 33.00 46.84
CA PRO A 48 -19.77 33.76 46.62
C PRO A 48 -20.99 33.26 47.39
N THR A 49 -21.94 34.14 47.72
CA THR A 49 -23.12 33.84 48.54
C THR A 49 -24.05 32.75 48.00
N LYS A 50 -24.12 32.55 46.69
CA LYS A 50 -24.93 31.47 46.05
C LYS A 50 -24.27 30.08 46.11
N SER A 51 -22.98 30.01 46.43
CA SER A 51 -22.20 28.76 46.57
C SER A 51 -21.59 28.60 47.97
N ARG A 52 -22.06 29.38 48.96
CA ARG A 52 -21.52 29.38 50.32
C ARG A 52 -21.76 28.04 51.02
N HIS A 53 -20.75 27.57 51.76
CA HIS A 53 -20.88 26.48 52.73
C HIS A 53 -22.13 26.66 53.59
N THR A 54 -22.91 25.59 53.76
CA THR A 54 -24.05 25.62 54.67
C THR A 54 -23.60 25.90 56.11
N GLN A 55 -24.51 26.43 56.94
CA GLN A 55 -24.23 26.69 58.35
C GLN A 55 -23.78 25.43 59.10
N ALA A 56 -24.29 24.26 58.69
CA ALA A 56 -23.88 22.96 59.21
C ALA A 56 -22.42 22.63 58.87
N LEU A 57 -22.00 22.82 57.61
CA LEU A 57 -20.61 22.58 57.21
C LEU A 57 -19.64 23.57 57.88
N ARG A 58 -20.01 24.84 58.02
CA ARG A 58 -19.18 25.82 58.76
C ARG A 58 -18.97 25.44 60.22
N LYS A 59 -20.02 24.97 60.89
CA LYS A 59 -19.91 24.48 62.27
C LYS A 59 -19.02 23.24 62.38
N ASN A 60 -18.96 22.41 61.34
CA ASN A 60 -18.05 21.27 61.31
C ASN A 60 -16.58 21.69 61.14
N LEU A 61 -16.32 22.80 60.46
CA LEU A 61 -14.99 23.33 60.14
C LEU A 61 -14.50 24.45 61.08
N ALA A 62 -15.31 24.88 62.05
CA ALA A 62 -15.02 26.03 62.91
C ALA A 62 -13.76 25.86 63.78
N ASP A 63 -13.42 24.62 64.13
CA ASP A 63 -12.33 24.29 65.05
C ASP A 63 -11.05 23.85 64.29
N LEU A 64 -10.96 24.10 62.97
CA LEU A 64 -9.81 23.71 62.13
C LEU A 64 -8.49 24.29 62.64
N SER A 65 -8.51 25.54 63.10
CA SER A 65 -7.33 26.26 63.58
C SER A 65 -6.85 25.80 64.97
N ASP A 66 -7.69 25.05 65.69
CA ASP A 66 -7.42 24.53 67.03
C ASP A 66 -6.87 23.09 67.02
N ILE A 67 -6.57 22.53 65.84
CA ILE A 67 -6.02 21.19 65.69
C ILE A 67 -4.50 21.22 65.85
N ASP A 68 -4.02 20.61 66.92
CA ASP A 68 -2.61 20.50 67.29
C ASP A 68 -2.13 19.04 67.45
N MET A 69 -3.05 18.07 67.44
CA MET A 69 -2.75 16.63 67.54
C MET A 69 -3.34 15.82 66.38
N PRO A 70 -2.64 14.78 65.86
CA PRO A 70 -3.14 13.89 64.81
C PRO A 70 -4.51 13.26 65.08
N VAL A 71 -4.79 12.95 66.35
CA VAL A 71 -6.06 12.34 66.78
C VAL A 71 -7.24 13.30 66.58
N GLN A 72 -7.05 14.60 66.82
CA GLN A 72 -8.07 15.62 66.59
C GLN A 72 -8.33 15.79 65.08
N LEU A 73 -7.28 15.75 64.25
CA LEU A 73 -7.42 15.80 62.79
C LEU A 73 -8.22 14.60 62.26
N MET A 74 -7.94 13.39 62.74
CA MET A 74 -8.72 12.20 62.37
C MET A 74 -10.17 12.28 62.85
N ALA A 75 -10.43 12.85 64.04
CA ALA A 75 -11.78 13.08 64.52
C ALA A 75 -12.56 14.05 63.61
N LEU A 76 -11.90 15.11 63.11
CA LEU A 76 -12.48 16.01 62.11
C LEU A 76 -12.78 15.27 60.80
N VAL A 77 -11.86 14.44 60.30
CA VAL A 77 -12.08 13.66 59.07
C VAL A 77 -13.29 12.74 59.22
N HIS A 78 -13.41 12.00 60.33
CA HIS A 78 -14.60 11.17 60.60
C HIS A 78 -15.89 11.97 60.72
N LYS A 79 -15.84 13.16 61.34
CA LYS A 79 -16.98 14.10 61.42
C LYS A 79 -17.40 14.57 60.02
N LEU A 80 -16.46 14.82 59.11
CA LEU A 80 -16.74 15.21 57.73
C LEU A 80 -17.28 14.04 56.88
N LEU A 81 -16.73 12.84 57.03
CA LEU A 81 -17.21 11.64 56.32
C LEU A 81 -18.62 11.24 56.76
N SER A 82 -18.89 11.23 58.07
CA SER A 82 -20.24 10.97 58.59
C SER A 82 -21.25 12.04 58.18
N TYR A 83 -20.80 13.28 57.95
CA TYR A 83 -21.63 14.33 57.36
C TYR A 83 -21.94 14.05 55.89
N LEU A 84 -21.01 13.52 55.10
CA LEU A 84 -21.24 13.10 53.71
C LEU A 84 -22.22 11.93 53.59
N ASP A 85 -22.15 10.95 54.50
CA ASP A 85 -23.04 9.78 54.50
C ASP A 85 -24.51 10.13 54.76
N ARG A 86 -24.75 11.26 55.45
CA ARG A 86 -26.10 11.81 55.69
C ARG A 86 -26.71 12.50 54.46
N LYS A 87 -26.08 12.39 53.29
CA LYS A 87 -26.49 12.98 52.00
C LYS A 87 -26.76 14.49 52.09
N PRO A 88 -25.73 15.30 52.39
CA PRO A 88 -25.86 16.76 52.47
C PRO A 88 -26.07 17.37 51.07
N ASN A 89 -26.26 18.69 51.02
CA ASN A 89 -26.42 19.42 49.76
C ASN A 89 -25.26 19.07 48.80
N PRO A 90 -25.52 18.85 47.49
CA PRO A 90 -24.47 18.59 46.49
C PRO A 90 -23.30 19.58 46.53
N HIS A 91 -23.55 20.85 46.87
CA HIS A 91 -22.50 21.84 47.07
C HIS A 91 -21.58 21.49 48.23
N ASP A 92 -22.11 21.10 49.39
CA ASP A 92 -21.28 20.74 50.55
C ASP A 92 -20.43 19.49 50.28
N VAL A 93 -20.92 18.54 49.46
CA VAL A 93 -20.14 17.37 49.03
C VAL A 93 -18.87 17.77 48.27
N VAL A 94 -18.96 18.78 47.39
CA VAL A 94 -17.81 19.30 46.65
C VAL A 94 -16.82 19.97 47.60
N HIS A 95 -17.31 20.82 48.51
CA HIS A 95 -16.45 21.57 49.43
C HIS A 95 -15.74 20.68 50.46
N VAL A 96 -16.41 19.64 50.99
CA VAL A 96 -15.74 18.67 51.88
C VAL A 96 -14.62 17.95 51.15
N ARG A 97 -14.81 17.57 49.89
CA ARG A 97 -13.74 16.96 49.08
C ARG A 97 -12.57 17.92 48.86
N GLU A 98 -12.84 19.19 48.61
CA GLU A 98 -11.79 20.21 48.46
C GLU A 98 -10.99 20.40 49.76
N VAL A 99 -11.65 20.37 50.92
CA VAL A 99 -10.98 20.39 52.23
C VAL A 99 -10.06 19.17 52.42
N LEU A 100 -10.55 17.96 52.10
CA LEU A 100 -9.73 16.74 52.19
C LEU A 100 -8.54 16.75 51.23
N LEU A 101 -8.70 17.33 50.03
CA LEU A 101 -7.58 17.53 49.09
C LEU A 101 -6.55 18.54 49.62
N LYS A 102 -6.99 19.59 50.31
CA LYS A 102 -6.06 20.56 50.91
C LYS A 102 -5.28 19.96 52.07
N LEU A 103 -5.92 19.15 52.91
CA LEU A 103 -5.21 18.40 53.94
C LEU A 103 -4.16 17.46 53.30
N TRP A 104 -4.47 16.82 52.18
CA TRP A 104 -3.49 16.04 51.41
C TRP A 104 -2.36 16.90 50.82
N HIS A 105 -2.68 18.07 50.25
CA HIS A 105 -1.70 18.98 49.66
C HIS A 105 -0.63 19.44 50.67
N PHE A 106 -1.02 19.65 51.92
CA PHE A 106 -0.13 20.01 53.02
C PHE A 106 0.53 18.81 53.70
N ASP A 107 0.40 17.59 53.15
CA ASP A 107 0.92 16.34 53.72
C ASP A 107 0.41 16.07 55.15
N LEU A 108 -0.83 16.49 55.45
CA LEU A 108 -1.51 16.28 56.73
C LEU A 108 -2.48 15.09 56.71
N LEU A 109 -2.88 14.64 55.51
CA LEU A 109 -3.82 13.55 55.33
C LEU A 109 -3.45 12.69 54.12
N ALA A 110 -3.37 11.38 54.30
CA ALA A 110 -3.25 10.42 53.22
C ALA A 110 -4.57 9.67 53.02
N TRP A 111 -4.95 9.48 51.76
CA TRP A 111 -6.19 8.82 51.37
C TRP A 111 -6.10 7.30 51.50
N PRO A 112 -7.24 6.60 51.62
CA PRO A 112 -7.26 5.15 51.69
C PRO A 112 -6.77 4.50 50.39
N LEU A 113 -6.10 3.37 50.55
CA LEU A 113 -5.59 2.56 49.46
C LEU A 113 -6.69 1.61 48.95
N LEU A 114 -7.45 2.04 47.94
CA LEU A 114 -8.62 1.30 47.43
C LEU A 114 -8.43 0.82 45.97
N PRO A 115 -8.86 -0.42 45.62
CA PRO A 115 -8.81 -0.93 44.25
C PRO A 115 -9.39 0.05 43.22
N ASN A 116 -8.76 0.12 42.05
CA ASN A 116 -9.11 1.11 41.03
C ASN A 116 -10.55 0.94 40.49
N GLU A 117 -11.20 -0.21 40.69
CA GLU A 117 -12.62 -0.43 40.33
C GLU A 117 -13.61 0.15 41.35
N HIS A 118 -13.18 0.29 42.61
CA HIS A 118 -14.03 0.74 43.72
C HIS A 118 -13.94 2.24 44.01
N THR A 119 -12.94 2.93 43.46
CA THR A 119 -12.88 4.39 43.50
C THR A 119 -14.01 5.01 42.64
N LYS A 120 -14.36 6.28 42.80
CA LYS A 120 -15.21 7.00 41.83
C LYS A 120 -14.34 7.98 41.05
N ALA A 121 -14.67 8.25 39.79
CA ALA A 121 -13.94 9.22 38.98
C ALA A 121 -13.86 10.57 39.72
N PHE A 122 -12.63 10.97 40.05
CA PHE A 122 -12.37 12.16 40.83
C PHE A 122 -11.80 13.23 39.90
N LYS A 123 -12.56 14.31 39.66
CA LYS A 123 -12.11 15.42 38.82
C LYS A 123 -11.38 16.44 39.69
N ILE A 124 -10.10 16.66 39.39
CA ILE A 124 -9.30 17.69 40.03
C ILE A 124 -9.75 19.04 39.48
N THR A 125 -10.18 19.95 40.37
CA THR A 125 -10.62 21.28 39.97
C THR A 125 -9.40 22.19 39.78
N LYS A 126 -9.28 22.83 38.60
CA LYS A 126 -8.25 23.87 38.32
C LYS A 126 -8.42 25.15 39.16
N LYS A 127 -9.36 25.17 40.10
CA LYS A 127 -9.78 26.37 40.85
C LYS A 127 -8.83 26.78 41.97
N TRP A 128 -7.87 25.93 42.32
CA TRP A 128 -6.98 26.15 43.44
C TRP A 128 -5.54 26.22 42.95
N GLY A 129 -4.81 27.26 43.35
CA GLY A 129 -3.38 27.38 43.05
C GLY A 129 -2.62 26.25 43.75
N TRP A 130 -2.24 25.22 42.98
CA TRP A 130 -1.39 24.13 43.45
C TRP A 130 0.07 24.61 43.49
N GLU A 131 0.88 23.99 44.35
CA GLU A 131 2.33 24.21 44.32
C GLU A 131 2.90 23.80 42.95
N PRO A 132 3.90 24.54 42.40
CA PRO A 132 4.42 24.30 41.05
C PRO A 132 4.75 22.84 40.73
N ASP A 133 5.46 22.14 41.61
CA ASP A 133 5.84 20.74 41.40
C ASP A 133 4.62 19.81 41.29
N ARG A 134 3.63 19.99 42.18
CA ARG A 134 2.38 19.21 42.10
C ARG A 134 1.57 19.60 40.87
N GLN A 135 1.53 20.88 40.50
CA GLN A 135 0.84 21.34 39.29
C GLN A 135 1.42 20.68 38.04
N GLU A 136 2.74 20.62 37.92
CA GLU A 136 3.43 19.99 36.79
C GLU A 136 3.14 18.48 36.70
N MET A 137 3.13 17.78 37.84
CA MET A 137 2.74 16.37 37.91
C MET A 137 1.29 16.16 37.46
N LEU A 138 0.37 17.02 37.92
CA LEU A 138 -1.04 16.96 37.55
C LEU A 138 -1.26 17.25 36.06
N ASP A 139 -0.56 18.23 35.49
CA ASP A 139 -0.64 18.58 34.06
C ASP A 139 -0.05 17.47 33.18
N SER A 140 1.05 16.84 33.61
CA SER A 140 1.65 15.68 32.94
C SER A 140 0.70 14.48 32.88
N LEU A 141 -0.04 14.24 33.97
CA LEU A 141 -1.05 13.19 34.02
C LEU A 141 -2.30 13.53 33.20
N ALA A 142 -2.71 14.80 33.17
CA ALA A 142 -3.82 15.26 32.33
C ALA A 142 -3.51 15.12 30.83
N GLY A 143 -2.24 15.25 30.43
CA GLY A 143 -1.79 15.00 29.05
C GLY A 143 -1.98 13.56 28.55
N LEU A 144 -2.23 12.61 29.45
CA LEU A 144 -2.54 11.20 29.11
C LEU A 144 -4.03 10.93 28.91
N GLU A 145 -4.92 11.87 29.27
CA GLU A 145 -6.36 11.71 29.11
C GLU A 145 -6.76 11.85 27.63
N THR A 146 -7.48 10.84 27.11
CA THR A 146 -8.13 10.88 25.79
C THR A 146 -9.64 10.68 25.96
N ASN A 147 -10.43 10.83 24.89
CA ASN A 147 -11.88 10.56 24.94
C ASN A 147 -12.24 9.07 25.18
N GLU A 148 -11.26 8.18 25.30
CA GLU A 148 -11.49 6.77 25.61
C GLU A 148 -11.63 6.54 27.12
N GLU A 149 -12.65 5.79 27.52
CA GLU A 149 -12.90 5.36 28.90
C GLU A 149 -11.67 4.63 29.52
N SER A 150 -10.90 3.94 28.69
CA SER A 150 -9.67 3.25 29.08
C SER A 150 -8.56 4.20 29.56
N SER A 151 -8.50 5.44 29.05
CA SER A 151 -7.49 6.43 29.43
C SER A 151 -7.80 7.07 30.79
N CYS A 152 -9.09 7.34 31.06
CA CYS A 152 -9.57 7.87 32.33
C CYS A 152 -9.25 6.93 33.50
N LEU A 153 -9.37 5.61 33.28
CA LEU A 153 -9.01 4.60 34.29
C LEU A 153 -7.50 4.52 34.54
N ARG A 154 -6.66 4.81 33.53
CA ARG A 154 -5.20 4.83 33.67
C ARG A 154 -4.72 6.00 34.51
N VAL A 155 -5.18 7.21 34.19
CA VAL A 155 -4.86 8.44 34.94
C VAL A 155 -5.32 8.34 36.40
N ARG A 156 -6.52 7.80 36.61
CA ARG A 156 -7.07 7.57 37.95
C ARG A 156 -6.24 6.60 38.80
N GLY A 157 -5.64 5.58 38.19
CA GLY A 157 -4.79 4.62 38.88
C GLY A 157 -3.55 5.27 39.51
N VAL A 158 -2.94 6.23 38.80
CA VAL A 158 -1.77 6.99 39.31
C VAL A 158 -2.20 8.05 40.31
N MET A 159 -3.32 8.74 40.07
CA MET A 159 -3.84 9.75 41.01
C MET A 159 -4.22 9.18 42.36
N THR A 160 -4.77 7.96 42.39
CA THR A 160 -5.14 7.29 43.64
C THR A 160 -3.89 7.01 44.48
N LEU A 161 -2.78 6.60 43.85
CA LEU A 161 -1.48 6.45 44.53
C LEU A 161 -0.96 7.79 45.05
N ALA A 162 -1.02 8.83 44.22
CA ALA A 162 -0.57 10.17 44.61
C ALA A 162 -1.33 10.65 45.86
N MET A 163 -2.64 10.47 45.92
CA MET A 163 -3.48 10.85 47.08
C MET A 163 -3.27 9.97 48.31
N ALA A 164 -2.95 8.69 48.11
CA ALA A 164 -2.58 7.78 49.20
C ALA A 164 -1.16 8.06 49.74
N SER A 165 -0.38 8.92 49.08
CA SER A 165 1.00 9.22 49.43
C SER A 165 1.14 10.61 50.05
N ALA A 166 1.80 10.69 51.21
CA ALA A 166 2.27 11.94 51.80
C ALA A 166 3.74 12.16 51.43
N GLY A 167 4.09 13.39 51.06
CA GLY A 167 5.43 13.81 50.62
C GLY A 167 5.68 13.69 49.10
N ALA A 168 4.77 13.04 48.35
CA ALA A 168 4.86 12.94 46.90
C ALA A 168 4.45 14.27 46.23
N ARG A 169 5.37 14.89 45.50
CA ARG A 169 5.21 16.16 44.77
C ARG A 169 5.41 16.00 43.27
N ASP A 170 6.15 14.97 42.84
CA ASP A 170 6.65 14.80 41.49
C ASP A 170 6.40 13.38 40.93
N ILE A 171 6.32 13.24 39.60
CA ILE A 171 6.14 11.92 38.97
C ILE A 171 7.31 10.95 39.23
N GLY A 172 8.52 11.49 39.42
CA GLY A 172 9.72 10.81 39.85
C GLY A 172 9.65 10.27 41.28
N ASP A 173 8.67 10.67 42.09
CA ASP A 173 8.46 10.09 43.42
C ASP A 173 7.90 8.67 43.37
N PHE A 174 7.26 8.28 42.26
CA PHE A 174 6.66 6.95 42.10
C PHE A 174 7.65 5.94 41.50
N THR A 175 8.82 5.77 42.12
CA THR A 175 9.80 4.74 41.73
C THR A 175 9.33 3.34 42.18
N PRO A 176 9.94 2.24 41.70
CA PRO A 176 9.53 0.88 42.09
C PRO A 176 9.48 0.66 43.60
N GLU A 177 10.40 1.27 44.36
CA GLU A 177 10.48 1.14 45.82
C GLU A 177 9.28 1.80 46.53
N VAL A 178 8.70 2.83 45.91
CA VAL A 178 7.57 3.61 46.44
C VAL A 178 6.23 3.03 45.94
N ALA A 179 6.14 2.71 44.64
CA ALA A 179 4.88 2.43 43.94
C ALA A 179 4.69 0.95 43.56
N GLY A 180 5.72 0.11 43.63
CA GLY A 180 5.68 -1.28 43.16
C GLY A 180 4.57 -2.11 43.81
N ASP A 181 4.58 -2.23 45.14
CA ASP A 181 3.58 -3.00 45.87
C ASP A 181 2.17 -2.39 45.74
N TYR A 182 2.07 -1.06 45.57
CA TYR A 182 0.79 -0.40 45.30
C TYR A 182 0.19 -0.90 44.00
N PHE A 183 0.97 -0.90 42.91
CA PHE A 183 0.47 -1.34 41.62
C PHE A 183 0.09 -2.82 41.65
N ASP A 184 0.76 -3.62 42.49
CA ASP A 184 0.40 -5.02 42.70
C ASP A 184 -0.90 -5.19 43.50
N ALA A 185 -1.10 -4.41 44.56
CA ALA A 185 -2.25 -4.54 45.45
C ALA A 185 -3.56 -3.93 44.91
N VAL A 186 -3.47 -2.91 44.04
CA VAL A 186 -4.61 -2.01 43.75
C VAL A 186 -5.03 -1.96 42.28
N LEU A 187 -4.12 -2.25 41.35
CA LEU A 187 -4.42 -2.25 39.92
C LEU A 187 -4.75 -3.66 39.41
N ASP A 188 -5.82 -3.74 38.61
CA ASP A 188 -6.13 -4.95 37.83
C ASP A 188 -4.96 -5.34 36.92
N VAL A 189 -4.76 -6.64 36.79
CA VAL A 189 -3.65 -7.26 36.03
C VAL A 189 -3.64 -6.79 34.57
N LYS A 190 -4.80 -6.52 33.96
CA LYS A 190 -4.87 -6.08 32.55
C LYS A 190 -4.40 -4.63 32.38
N MET A 191 -4.63 -3.76 33.36
CA MET A 191 -4.30 -2.33 33.28
C MET A 191 -2.96 -1.96 33.91
N ARG A 192 -2.47 -2.77 34.86
CA ARG A 192 -1.23 -2.54 35.61
C ARG A 192 -0.04 -2.25 34.69
N SER A 193 0.15 -3.07 33.65
CA SER A 193 1.28 -2.92 32.73
C SER A 193 1.27 -1.59 31.97
N ARG A 194 0.08 -1.11 31.59
CA ARG A 194 -0.07 0.14 30.83
C ARG A 194 0.16 1.36 31.73
N ILE A 195 -0.41 1.34 32.93
CA ILE A 195 -0.24 2.44 33.90
C ILE A 195 1.22 2.60 34.32
N VAL A 196 1.92 1.49 34.57
CA VAL A 196 3.35 1.53 34.92
C VAL A 196 4.19 2.04 33.75
N LEU A 197 3.88 1.64 32.51
CA LEU A 197 4.56 2.17 31.33
C LEU A 197 4.31 3.67 31.14
N ASP A 198 3.10 4.16 31.44
CA ASP A 198 2.79 5.59 31.40
C ASP A 198 3.62 6.37 32.43
N VAL A 199 3.73 5.86 33.67
CA VAL A 199 4.57 6.46 34.73
C VAL A 199 6.05 6.47 34.33
N ILE A 200 6.59 5.36 33.84
CA ILE A 200 7.98 5.28 33.36
C ILE A 200 8.20 6.25 32.20
N SER A 201 7.25 6.39 31.29
CA SER A 201 7.35 7.30 30.15
C SER A 201 7.38 8.77 30.59
N LEU A 202 6.51 9.16 31.54
CA LEU A 202 6.52 10.50 32.12
C LEU A 202 7.79 10.78 32.92
N GLN A 203 8.27 9.81 33.69
CA GLN A 203 9.56 9.90 34.38
C GLN A 203 10.71 10.07 33.38
N TYR A 204 10.70 9.32 32.28
CA TYR A 204 11.73 9.43 31.25
C TYR A 204 11.68 10.78 30.51
N LEU A 205 10.50 11.33 30.27
CA LEU A 205 10.35 12.67 29.68
C LEU A 205 10.97 13.76 30.57
N LYS A 206 10.85 13.63 31.90
CA LYS A 206 11.37 14.61 32.86
C LYS A 206 12.83 14.39 33.26
N TYR A 207 13.21 13.14 33.50
CA TYR A 207 14.51 12.75 34.08
C TYR A 207 15.47 12.07 33.08
N GLY A 208 15.01 11.77 31.87
CA GLY A 208 15.83 11.20 30.80
C GLY A 208 16.49 9.88 31.19
N SER A 209 17.77 9.75 30.90
CA SER A 209 18.56 8.53 31.11
C SER A 209 18.83 8.18 32.57
N THR A 210 18.47 9.03 33.53
CA THR A 210 18.60 8.71 34.97
C THR A 210 17.54 7.69 35.44
N VAL A 211 16.47 7.49 34.66
CA VAL A 211 15.48 6.44 34.90
C VAL A 211 16.07 5.08 34.50
N VAL A 212 16.52 4.31 35.49
CA VAL A 212 17.17 3.00 35.28
C VAL A 212 16.22 1.81 35.44
N HIS A 213 15.05 2.05 36.04
CA HIS A 213 14.08 0.99 36.30
C HIS A 213 13.21 0.70 35.07
N VAL A 214 12.68 -0.51 35.02
CA VAL A 214 11.93 -1.06 33.88
C VAL A 214 10.61 -1.61 34.38
N LEU A 215 9.67 -1.91 33.47
CA LEU A 215 8.35 -2.43 33.83
C LEU A 215 8.41 -3.51 34.91
N LYS A 216 9.31 -4.50 34.77
CA LYS A 216 9.48 -5.63 35.69
C LYS A 216 9.89 -5.27 37.11
N ASP A 217 10.49 -4.10 37.32
CA ASP A 217 10.99 -3.69 38.64
C ASP A 217 9.84 -3.25 39.55
N TYR A 218 8.70 -2.85 38.98
CA TYR A 218 7.46 -2.53 39.70
C TYR A 218 6.64 -3.76 40.12
N GLY A 219 7.20 -4.98 40.00
CA GLY A 219 6.58 -6.22 40.46
C GLY A 219 6.16 -7.17 39.33
N SER A 220 5.36 -8.18 39.69
CA SER A 220 4.95 -9.21 38.74
C SER A 220 3.73 -8.77 37.92
N PHE A 221 3.91 -8.63 36.61
CA PHE A 221 2.82 -8.37 35.66
C PHE A 221 2.34 -9.72 35.17
N GLY A 222 1.56 -10.40 36.01
CA GLY A 222 0.99 -11.70 35.70
C GLY A 222 0.43 -11.68 34.29
N ARG A 223 1.02 -12.45 33.37
CA ARG A 223 0.21 -12.88 32.23
C ARG A 223 -0.90 -13.71 32.85
N MET A 224 -2.16 -13.52 32.44
CA MET A 224 -3.14 -14.61 32.58
C MET A 224 -2.40 -15.87 32.15
N PRO A 225 -2.39 -16.95 32.97
CA PRO A 225 -1.67 -18.16 32.60
C PRO A 225 -2.14 -18.49 31.19
N VAL A 226 -1.20 -18.47 30.24
CA VAL A 226 -1.50 -18.78 28.86
C VAL A 226 -2.08 -20.18 28.93
N ARG A 227 -3.38 -20.32 28.66
CA ARG A 227 -4.05 -21.63 28.55
C ARG A 227 -3.54 -22.28 27.27
N GLY A 228 -2.26 -22.64 27.32
CA GLY A 228 -1.42 -23.17 26.25
C GLY A 228 -1.37 -24.69 26.28
N ASP A 229 -2.19 -25.33 27.12
CA ASP A 229 -2.37 -26.75 27.09
C ASP A 229 -3.29 -27.12 25.92
N ASP A 230 -2.75 -27.83 24.94
CA ASP A 230 -3.48 -28.32 23.77
C ASP A 230 -4.42 -29.49 24.15
N LYS A 231 -4.29 -30.03 25.37
CA LYS A 231 -5.18 -31.05 25.95
C LYS A 231 -6.34 -30.46 26.76
N PHE A 232 -6.43 -29.14 26.87
CA PHE A 232 -7.50 -28.40 27.56
C PHE A 232 -7.86 -28.95 28.97
N GLN A 233 -6.89 -29.49 29.73
CA GLN A 233 -7.14 -30.13 31.03
C GLN A 233 -7.74 -29.15 32.06
N TRP A 234 -7.53 -27.85 31.87
CA TRP A 234 -8.13 -26.82 32.69
C TRP A 234 -9.67 -26.83 32.61
N ALA A 235 -10.26 -27.21 31.48
CA ALA A 235 -11.71 -27.28 31.30
C ALA A 235 -12.29 -28.40 32.16
N LEU A 236 -11.64 -29.58 32.18
CA LEU A 236 -12.01 -30.71 33.03
C LEU A 236 -11.93 -30.41 34.53
N LYS A 237 -10.98 -29.56 34.95
CA LYS A 237 -10.88 -29.12 36.34
C LYS A 237 -12.05 -28.23 36.76
N LYS A 238 -12.72 -27.58 35.81
CA LYS A 238 -13.89 -26.72 36.06
C LYS A 238 -15.21 -27.48 35.91
N ASP A 239 -15.32 -28.31 34.88
CA ASP A 239 -16.49 -29.14 34.60
C ASP A 239 -16.04 -30.50 34.04
N VAL A 240 -16.17 -31.54 34.88
CA VAL A 240 -15.77 -32.91 34.56
C VAL A 240 -16.64 -33.51 33.45
N THR A 241 -17.86 -33.00 33.27
CA THR A 241 -18.81 -33.51 32.26
C THR A 241 -18.41 -33.15 30.82
N LEU A 242 -17.40 -32.29 30.64
CA LEU A 242 -16.85 -31.90 29.33
C LEU A 242 -15.83 -32.90 28.76
N ALA A 243 -15.71 -34.11 29.31
CA ALA A 243 -14.69 -35.09 28.94
C ALA A 243 -14.68 -35.44 27.45
N GLU A 244 -15.84 -35.66 26.83
CA GLU A 244 -15.94 -35.97 25.39
C GLU A 244 -15.52 -34.79 24.51
N TRP A 245 -15.95 -33.58 24.86
CA TRP A 245 -15.53 -32.37 24.15
C TRP A 245 -14.02 -32.13 24.25
N VAL A 246 -13.44 -32.33 25.43
CA VAL A 246 -12.00 -32.15 25.68
C VAL A 246 -11.17 -33.20 24.94
N LEU A 247 -11.65 -34.45 24.89
CA LEU A 247 -11.02 -35.53 24.13
C LEU A 247 -10.95 -35.19 22.63
N LEU A 248 -12.09 -34.88 22.01
CA LEU A 248 -12.16 -34.54 20.58
C LEU A 248 -11.35 -33.27 20.25
N ALA A 249 -11.37 -32.27 21.13
CA ALA A 249 -10.55 -31.07 20.96
C ALA A 249 -9.05 -31.38 21.04
N SER A 250 -8.63 -32.28 21.93
CA SER A 250 -7.24 -32.72 22.03
C SER A 250 -6.80 -33.53 20.81
N GLU A 251 -7.65 -34.42 20.29
CA GLU A 251 -7.38 -35.19 19.07
C GLU A 251 -7.30 -34.27 17.85
N PHE A 252 -8.23 -33.33 17.72
CA PHE A 252 -8.20 -32.30 16.69
C PHE A 252 -6.92 -31.45 16.76
N MET A 253 -6.54 -30.97 17.94
CA MET A 253 -5.31 -30.20 18.13
C MET A 253 -4.05 -30.99 17.73
N ALA A 254 -4.04 -32.32 17.90
CA ALA A 254 -2.93 -33.17 17.47
C ALA A 254 -2.79 -33.26 15.93
N THR A 255 -3.87 -33.02 15.18
CA THR A 255 -3.82 -32.96 13.70
C THR A 255 -3.22 -31.65 13.17
N ILE A 256 -3.08 -30.62 14.01
CA ILE A 256 -2.67 -29.27 13.60
C ILE A 256 -1.14 -29.12 13.73
N SER A 257 -0.45 -29.14 12.59
CA SER A 257 1.02 -29.01 12.55
C SER A 257 1.51 -27.55 12.57
N SER A 258 0.65 -26.58 12.20
CA SER A 258 1.04 -25.17 12.06
C SER A 258 0.03 -24.20 12.65
N ASN A 259 0.54 -23.18 13.34
CA ASN A 259 -0.23 -22.12 14.00
C ASN A 259 -1.30 -22.64 15.00
N PRO A 260 -0.99 -23.55 15.93
CA PRO A 260 -1.98 -24.13 16.87
C PRO A 260 -2.70 -23.06 17.71
N ALA A 261 -2.05 -21.92 17.96
CA ALA A 261 -2.64 -20.79 18.67
C ALA A 261 -3.92 -20.23 18.00
N SER A 262 -4.05 -20.29 16.66
CA SER A 262 -5.27 -19.81 15.99
C SER A 262 -6.49 -20.68 16.25
N TYR A 263 -6.31 -21.94 16.63
CA TYR A 263 -7.39 -22.88 16.94
C TYR A 263 -7.63 -23.00 18.45
N ARG A 264 -6.54 -23.06 19.24
CA ARG A 264 -6.59 -23.14 20.70
C ARG A 264 -7.28 -21.94 21.36
N VAL A 265 -7.00 -20.71 20.92
CA VAL A 265 -7.61 -19.51 21.56
C VAL A 265 -9.12 -19.48 21.35
N PRO A 266 -9.67 -19.72 20.14
CA PRO A 266 -11.09 -19.95 19.95
C PRO A 266 -11.64 -21.07 20.83
N LEU A 267 -11.06 -22.29 20.79
CA LEU A 267 -11.54 -23.43 21.58
C LEU A 267 -11.58 -23.15 23.08
N ASN A 268 -10.57 -22.45 23.64
CA ASN A 268 -10.59 -22.02 25.03
C ASN A 268 -11.81 -21.16 25.39
N LYS A 269 -12.24 -20.26 24.48
CA LYS A 269 -13.45 -19.45 24.68
C LYS A 269 -14.73 -20.26 24.59
N PHE A 270 -14.76 -21.31 23.76
CA PHE A 270 -15.91 -22.22 23.71
C PHE A 270 -16.01 -23.08 24.96
N PHE A 271 -14.88 -23.55 25.50
CA PHE A 271 -14.88 -24.21 26.79
C PHE A 271 -15.30 -23.26 27.93
N ASP A 272 -14.89 -21.99 27.92
CA ASP A 272 -15.44 -21.00 28.87
C ASP A 272 -16.96 -20.88 28.71
N PHE A 273 -17.47 -20.78 27.48
CA PHE A 273 -18.91 -20.76 27.23
C PHE A 273 -19.64 -22.01 27.73
N LEU A 274 -19.11 -23.21 27.48
CA LEU A 274 -19.74 -24.45 27.94
C LEU A 274 -19.74 -24.54 29.48
N VAL A 275 -18.68 -24.07 30.13
CA VAL A 275 -18.60 -23.99 31.60
C VAL A 275 -19.62 -22.99 32.15
N ASP A 276 -19.78 -21.84 31.50
CA ASP A 276 -20.71 -20.78 31.95
C ASP A 276 -22.19 -21.13 31.67
N ASN A 277 -22.48 -22.10 30.79
CA ASN A 277 -23.84 -22.48 30.35
C ASN A 277 -24.09 -23.98 30.59
N ALA A 278 -24.49 -24.34 31.81
CA ALA A 278 -24.74 -25.71 32.29
C ALA A 278 -25.84 -26.48 31.51
N GLU A 279 -26.69 -25.75 30.80
CA GLU A 279 -27.85 -26.22 30.05
C GLU A 279 -27.55 -26.66 28.61
N VAL A 280 -26.37 -26.33 28.09
CA VAL A 280 -25.91 -26.79 26.76
C VAL A 280 -25.56 -28.28 26.79
N THR A 281 -25.71 -29.02 25.68
CA THR A 281 -25.38 -30.45 25.65
C THR A 281 -23.87 -30.70 25.83
N ARG A 282 -23.54 -31.68 26.66
CA ARG A 282 -22.16 -32.16 26.89
C ARG A 282 -21.74 -33.24 25.89
N VAL A 283 -22.71 -33.78 25.16
CA VAL A 283 -22.51 -34.74 24.08
C VAL A 283 -22.29 -33.97 22.76
N PRO A 284 -21.10 -34.06 22.14
CA PRO A 284 -20.76 -33.31 20.93
C PRO A 284 -21.65 -33.62 19.72
N GLU A 285 -22.00 -34.88 19.50
CA GLU A 285 -22.83 -35.33 18.38
C GLU A 285 -24.24 -34.72 18.47
N LYS A 286 -24.78 -34.67 19.68
CA LYS A 286 -26.08 -34.04 19.95
C LYS A 286 -26.05 -32.54 19.65
N TYR A 287 -24.92 -31.86 19.90
CA TYR A 287 -24.77 -30.44 19.60
C TYR A 287 -24.82 -30.15 18.09
N LEU A 288 -24.35 -31.11 17.27
CA LEU A 288 -24.26 -31.00 15.81
C LEU A 288 -25.45 -31.62 15.06
N HIS A 289 -26.46 -32.10 15.79
CA HIS A 289 -27.67 -32.67 15.20
C HIS A 289 -28.72 -31.59 14.91
N ARG A 290 -29.43 -31.69 13.78
CA ARG A 290 -30.47 -30.71 13.35
C ARG A 290 -31.59 -30.51 14.36
N ASP A 291 -31.93 -31.55 15.10
CA ASP A 291 -33.04 -31.51 16.06
C ASP A 291 -32.66 -30.88 17.42
N TYR A 292 -31.39 -30.54 17.63
CA TYR A 292 -30.94 -29.90 18.86
C TYR A 292 -30.99 -28.37 18.77
N VAL A 293 -31.82 -27.76 19.62
CA VAL A 293 -31.90 -26.31 19.78
C VAL A 293 -31.13 -25.92 21.05
N ALA A 294 -30.00 -25.24 20.89
CA ALA A 294 -29.17 -24.82 22.02
C ALA A 294 -29.87 -23.71 22.83
N PRO A 295 -29.97 -23.82 24.17
CA PRO A 295 -30.60 -22.79 25.02
C PRO A 295 -29.87 -21.45 24.99
N ALA A 296 -28.54 -21.50 24.80
CA ALA A 296 -27.68 -20.35 24.60
C ALA A 296 -26.86 -20.56 23.32
N LEU A 297 -26.75 -19.50 22.50
CA LEU A 297 -25.96 -19.53 21.27
C LEU A 297 -24.56 -19.00 21.53
N PHE A 298 -23.55 -19.83 21.25
CA PHE A 298 -22.17 -19.39 21.27
C PHE A 298 -21.91 -18.43 20.10
N ARG A 299 -21.52 -17.18 20.41
CA ARG A 299 -21.08 -16.20 19.41
C ARG A 299 -19.66 -15.74 19.70
N LEU A 300 -18.78 -15.81 18.71
CA LEU A 300 -17.49 -15.13 18.80
C LEU A 300 -17.67 -13.64 18.52
N ALA A 301 -17.23 -12.80 19.44
CA ALA A 301 -17.24 -11.34 19.27
C ALA A 301 -16.37 -10.81 18.10
N ASN A 302 -15.59 -11.65 17.42
CA ASN A 302 -14.69 -11.25 16.32
C ASN A 302 -14.96 -12.08 15.06
N GLU A 303 -15.42 -11.42 13.99
CA GLU A 303 -15.82 -11.97 12.67
C GLU A 303 -14.70 -12.67 11.86
N GLY A 304 -13.51 -12.89 12.44
CA GLY A 304 -12.34 -13.43 11.73
C GLY A 304 -11.89 -14.85 12.12
N ARG A 305 -12.50 -15.48 13.14
CA ARG A 305 -12.06 -16.79 13.68
C ARG A 305 -13.09 -17.92 13.59
N GLU A 306 -14.22 -17.68 12.93
CA GLU A 306 -15.28 -18.67 12.70
C GLU A 306 -14.76 -19.89 11.92
N SER A 307 -13.83 -19.68 10.99
CA SER A 307 -13.19 -20.76 10.22
C SER A 307 -12.47 -21.79 11.09
N SER A 308 -11.91 -21.39 12.24
CA SER A 308 -11.22 -22.33 13.15
C SER A 308 -12.19 -23.23 13.90
N PHE A 309 -13.37 -22.70 14.24
CA PHE A 309 -14.46 -23.48 14.84
C PHE A 309 -15.16 -24.37 13.83
N TYR A 310 -15.39 -23.85 12.63
CA TYR A 310 -15.92 -24.63 11.53
C TYR A 310 -15.09 -25.89 11.32
N SER A 311 -13.75 -25.76 11.21
CA SER A 311 -12.85 -26.92 11.06
C SER A 311 -12.91 -27.90 12.22
N PHE A 312 -13.09 -27.44 13.45
CA PHE A 312 -13.22 -28.32 14.62
C PHE A 312 -14.54 -29.11 14.57
N PHE A 313 -15.66 -28.47 14.26
CA PHE A 313 -16.94 -29.16 14.11
C PHE A 313 -16.97 -30.09 12.89
N ASP A 314 -16.34 -29.69 11.78
CA ASP A 314 -16.21 -30.55 10.60
C ASP A 314 -15.37 -31.80 10.93
N TYR A 315 -14.30 -31.64 11.73
CA TYR A 315 -13.51 -32.77 12.23
C TYR A 315 -14.37 -33.75 13.04
N ILE A 316 -15.24 -33.26 13.94
CA ILE A 316 -16.16 -34.13 14.70
C ILE A 316 -17.14 -34.83 13.75
N LEU A 317 -17.69 -34.11 12.77
CA LEU A 317 -18.61 -34.68 11.78
C LEU A 317 -17.95 -35.79 10.97
N GLU A 318 -16.68 -35.61 10.57
CA GLU A 318 -15.92 -36.56 9.74
C GLU A 318 -15.34 -37.75 10.52
N THR A 319 -15.23 -37.64 11.84
CA THR A 319 -14.68 -38.70 12.70
C THR A 319 -15.75 -39.49 13.43
N ARG A 320 -16.86 -38.87 13.83
CA ARG A 320 -17.91 -39.47 14.67
C ARG A 320 -19.27 -39.57 14.00
N CYS A 321 -19.56 -38.75 12.98
CA CYS A 321 -20.87 -38.68 12.32
C CYS A 321 -20.84 -39.16 10.86
N VAL A 322 -20.09 -40.22 10.57
CA VAL A 322 -19.96 -40.83 9.23
C VAL A 322 -20.25 -42.34 9.26
N SER A 323 -20.83 -42.85 8.19
CA SER A 323 -20.96 -44.28 7.87
C SER A 323 -20.25 -44.58 6.55
N GLU A 324 -19.74 -45.80 6.38
CA GLU A 324 -19.21 -46.24 5.09
C GLU A 324 -20.35 -46.56 4.13
N ASP A 325 -20.26 -46.10 2.88
CA ASP A 325 -21.17 -46.50 1.81
C ASP A 325 -20.78 -47.87 1.23
N ASP A 326 -21.58 -48.38 0.29
CA ASP A 326 -21.38 -49.69 -0.35
C ASP A 326 -20.02 -49.83 -1.08
N TYR A 327 -19.28 -48.73 -1.25
CA TYR A 327 -17.96 -48.68 -1.89
C TYR A 327 -16.83 -48.36 -0.89
N GLY A 328 -17.11 -48.30 0.41
CA GLY A 328 -16.15 -48.02 1.46
C GLY A 328 -15.78 -46.53 1.60
N TYR A 329 -16.51 -45.61 0.96
CA TYR A 329 -16.33 -44.18 1.18
C TYR A 329 -17.08 -43.73 2.42
N LYS A 330 -16.46 -42.89 3.23
CA LYS A 330 -17.09 -42.30 4.42
C LYS A 330 -18.09 -41.22 3.98
N VAL A 331 -19.37 -41.48 4.21
CA VAL A 331 -20.49 -40.55 3.95
C VAL A 331 -21.06 -40.06 5.27
N ARG A 332 -21.36 -38.75 5.37
CA ARG A 332 -21.93 -38.16 6.60
C ARG A 332 -23.34 -38.69 6.86
N LEU A 333 -23.63 -39.03 8.12
CA LEU A 333 -24.93 -39.52 8.54
C LEU A 333 -26.03 -38.45 8.34
N PRO A 334 -27.21 -38.82 7.80
CA PRO A 334 -28.34 -37.89 7.68
C PRO A 334 -28.73 -37.29 9.04
N GLY A 335 -28.93 -35.97 9.10
CA GLY A 335 -29.35 -35.26 10.32
C GLY A 335 -28.24 -34.49 11.04
N PHE A 336 -26.97 -34.77 10.74
CA PHE A 336 -25.83 -34.02 11.28
C PHE A 336 -25.38 -32.89 10.34
N TYR A 337 -25.06 -31.73 10.90
CA TYR A 337 -24.62 -30.56 10.14
C TYR A 337 -23.69 -29.69 10.97
N ASN A 338 -22.95 -28.81 10.30
CA ASN A 338 -22.16 -27.81 10.99
C ASN A 338 -23.07 -26.61 11.35
N PRO A 339 -23.28 -26.29 12.64
CA PRO A 339 -24.16 -25.19 13.05
C PRO A 339 -23.57 -23.81 12.74
N ILE A 340 -22.30 -23.75 12.35
CA ILE A 340 -21.64 -22.53 11.91
C ILE A 340 -21.80 -22.42 10.40
N GLU A 341 -22.69 -21.53 9.97
CA GLU A 341 -22.70 -21.07 8.59
C GLU A 341 -21.40 -20.29 8.35
N VAL A 342 -20.47 -20.88 7.59
CA VAL A 342 -19.44 -20.08 6.95
C VAL A 342 -20.18 -19.20 5.97
N ARG A 343 -20.49 -17.95 6.36
CA ARG A 343 -20.77 -16.90 5.38
C ARG A 343 -19.71 -17.09 4.32
N SER A 344 -20.14 -17.37 3.09
CA SER A 344 -19.22 -17.48 1.94
C SER A 344 -18.19 -16.40 2.15
N ARG A 345 -16.91 -16.78 2.35
CA ARG A 345 -15.84 -15.83 2.68
C ARG A 345 -16.15 -14.60 1.83
N PRO A 346 -16.31 -13.38 2.41
CA PRO A 346 -16.55 -12.20 1.59
C PRO A 346 -15.59 -12.32 0.42
N SER A 347 -16.15 -12.31 -0.80
CA SER A 347 -15.45 -12.59 -2.07
C SER A 347 -13.99 -12.25 -1.85
N ARG A 348 -13.10 -13.27 -1.87
CA ARG A 348 -11.67 -13.05 -1.56
C ARG A 348 -11.31 -11.78 -2.29
N VAL A 349 -11.03 -10.71 -1.53
CA VAL A 349 -10.73 -9.41 -2.13
C VAL A 349 -9.69 -9.72 -3.19
N ALA A 350 -9.90 -9.27 -4.43
CA ALA A 350 -9.08 -9.68 -5.56
C ALA A 350 -7.58 -9.47 -5.26
N GLU A 351 -7.31 -8.52 -4.35
CA GLU A 351 -6.00 -8.08 -3.93
C GLU A 351 -5.85 -8.00 -2.41
N THR A 352 -4.60 -7.85 -1.97
CA THR A 352 -4.25 -7.65 -0.57
C THR A 352 -4.75 -6.33 0.02
N HIS A 353 -5.19 -6.37 1.29
CA HIS A 353 -5.58 -5.16 2.04
C HIS A 353 -4.40 -4.22 2.33
N ARG A 354 -3.17 -4.71 2.23
CA ARG A 354 -1.97 -3.89 2.43
C ARG A 354 -1.74 -2.99 1.23
N GLU A 355 -1.36 -1.75 1.48
CA GLU A 355 -0.94 -0.84 0.43
C GLU A 355 0.54 -1.03 0.08
N ALA A 356 0.86 -0.81 -1.20
CA ALA A 356 2.22 -0.74 -1.66
C ALA A 356 2.82 0.61 -1.22
N MET A 357 4.03 0.57 -0.67
CA MET A 357 4.80 1.78 -0.37
C MET A 357 5.34 2.36 -1.70
N PRO A 358 5.38 3.69 -1.88
CA PRO A 358 6.04 4.29 -3.03
C PRO A 358 7.50 3.81 -3.18
N THR A 359 7.90 3.42 -4.39
CA THR A 359 9.26 2.90 -4.68
C THR A 359 10.36 3.92 -4.36
N ARG A 360 10.05 5.21 -4.49
CA ARG A 360 10.92 6.31 -4.04
C ARG A 360 11.25 6.21 -2.54
N PHE A 361 10.26 5.91 -1.70
CA PHE A 361 10.48 5.74 -0.26
C PHE A 361 11.33 4.50 0.02
N VAL A 362 11.11 3.40 -0.69
CA VAL A 362 11.96 2.20 -0.58
C VAL A 362 13.43 2.52 -0.87
N ARG A 363 13.70 3.29 -1.94
CA ARG A 363 15.05 3.75 -2.29
C ARG A 363 15.64 4.67 -1.21
N MET A 364 14.88 5.66 -0.74
CA MET A 364 15.34 6.55 0.33
C MET A 364 15.65 5.79 1.63
N LEU A 365 14.85 4.77 1.99
CA LEU A 365 15.10 3.93 3.16
C LEU A 365 16.38 3.10 3.01
N HIS A 366 16.67 2.61 1.80
CA HIS A 366 17.92 1.94 1.47
C HIS A 366 19.10 2.91 1.61
N ASP A 367 19.01 4.09 1.00
CA ASP A 367 20.05 5.12 1.06
C ASP A 367 20.33 5.56 2.51
N ILE A 368 19.29 5.73 3.34
CA ILE A 368 19.44 6.05 4.77
C ILE A 368 20.23 4.97 5.51
N LEU A 369 19.99 3.69 5.20
CA LEU A 369 20.64 2.57 5.88
C LEU A 369 22.11 2.42 5.50
N VAL A 370 22.48 2.65 4.23
CA VAL A 370 23.85 2.42 3.72
C VAL A 370 24.74 3.65 3.86
N ALA A 371 24.17 4.86 3.92
CA ALA A 371 24.93 6.11 3.97
C ALA A 371 26.02 6.14 5.06
N ASP A 372 27.18 6.70 4.69
CA ASP A 372 28.34 6.92 5.56
C ASP A 372 28.76 5.67 6.35
N ASP A 373 28.86 4.51 5.69
CA ASP A 373 29.16 3.21 6.32
C ASP A 373 28.18 2.88 7.47
N PHE A 374 26.89 2.85 7.15
CA PHE A 374 25.81 2.56 8.10
C PHE A 374 25.73 3.54 9.28
N ALA A 375 26.17 4.79 9.12
CA ALA A 375 26.24 5.77 10.22
C ALA A 375 24.90 5.95 10.96
N TRP A 376 23.78 5.94 10.24
CA TRP A 376 22.46 6.04 10.86
C TRP A 376 22.12 4.78 11.69
N ALA A 377 22.35 3.59 11.15
CA ALA A 377 22.07 2.34 11.84
C ALA A 377 22.98 2.16 13.08
N ARG A 378 24.25 2.58 12.98
CA ARG A 378 25.21 2.63 14.10
C ARG A 378 24.77 3.56 15.23
N LYS A 379 24.01 4.62 14.95
CA LYS A 379 23.46 5.53 15.97
C LYS A 379 22.22 4.94 16.67
N PHE A 380 21.42 4.14 15.98
CA PHE A 380 20.11 3.66 16.45
C PHE A 380 20.11 2.17 16.82
N GLY A 381 20.54 1.87 18.06
CA GLY A 381 20.40 0.56 18.69
C GLY A 381 19.49 0.60 19.93
N GLU A 382 18.89 -0.53 20.32
CA GLU A 382 18.29 -0.65 21.65
C GLU A 382 19.40 -0.42 22.69
N ALA A 383 19.42 0.77 23.30
CA ALA A 383 20.32 1.04 24.42
C ALA A 383 19.88 0.19 25.62
N ARG A 384 20.46 -1.01 25.81
CA ARG A 384 20.53 -1.69 27.12
C ARG A 384 21.77 -2.57 27.30
N TRP A 385 22.34 -2.42 28.51
CA TRP A 385 23.39 -3.17 29.23
C TRP A 385 24.80 -2.55 29.33
N ASN A 386 25.21 -1.65 28.44
CA ASN A 386 26.59 -1.14 28.42
C ASN A 386 26.74 0.36 28.17
N GLY A 387 25.66 1.14 28.08
CA GLY A 387 25.77 2.61 27.89
C GLY A 387 26.25 3.05 26.50
N HIS A 388 26.42 2.13 25.55
CA HIS A 388 26.74 2.43 24.16
C HIS A 388 25.50 2.19 23.29
N GLY A 389 25.02 3.23 22.59
CA GLY A 389 24.00 3.06 21.56
C GLY A 389 24.52 2.20 20.39
N GLY A 390 23.61 1.59 19.62
CA GLY A 390 23.93 1.16 18.25
C GLY A 390 23.99 -0.32 17.89
N ASP A 391 23.53 -1.31 18.68
CA ASP A 391 23.86 -2.74 18.43
C ASP A 391 25.38 -3.03 18.52
N THR A 392 26.03 -2.41 19.51
CA THR A 392 27.45 -2.60 19.79
C THR A 392 27.63 -3.55 20.97
N PHE A 393 28.58 -4.48 20.86
CA PHE A 393 28.91 -5.44 21.92
C PHE A 393 30.42 -5.52 22.13
N ARG A 394 30.83 -5.88 23.35
CA ARG A 394 32.23 -6.16 23.66
C ARG A 394 32.65 -7.50 23.10
N TRP A 395 33.63 -7.46 22.21
CA TRP A 395 34.27 -8.61 21.60
C TRP A 395 35.68 -8.76 22.18
N TYR A 396 36.07 -9.98 22.50
CA TYR A 396 37.42 -10.29 22.94
C TYR A 396 38.26 -10.55 21.70
N ASN A 397 39.23 -9.67 21.44
CA ASN A 397 40.13 -9.83 20.31
C ASN A 397 41.24 -10.84 20.69
N PRO A 398 41.29 -12.02 20.06
CA PRO A 398 42.28 -13.04 20.39
C PRO A 398 43.72 -12.62 20.04
N ASP A 399 43.90 -11.70 19.08
CA ASP A 399 45.21 -11.26 18.60
C ASP A 399 45.82 -10.21 19.54
N THR A 400 45.00 -9.30 20.07
CA THR A 400 45.45 -8.22 20.97
C THR A 400 45.30 -8.56 22.45
N GLY A 401 44.48 -9.58 22.79
CA GLY A 401 44.16 -9.98 24.16
C GLY A 401 43.27 -8.98 24.92
N LEU A 402 42.68 -7.99 24.22
CA LEU A 402 41.87 -6.92 24.81
C LEU A 402 40.40 -7.01 24.37
N TYR A 403 39.52 -6.41 25.16
CA TYR A 403 38.12 -6.23 24.79
C TYR A 403 37.94 -4.96 23.94
N GLU A 404 37.34 -5.11 22.77
CA GLU A 404 37.04 -4.05 21.82
C GLU A 404 35.52 -3.94 21.61
N ASP A 405 35.02 -2.73 21.39
CA ASP A 405 33.61 -2.49 21.07
C ASP A 405 33.38 -2.66 19.57
N VAL A 406 32.56 -3.65 19.19
CA VAL A 406 32.27 -3.99 17.80
C VAL A 406 30.78 -3.81 17.51
N TRP A 407 30.48 -3.14 16.39
CA TRP A 407 29.11 -2.93 15.91
C TRP A 407 28.58 -4.13 15.12
N SER A 408 27.32 -4.53 15.37
CA SER A 408 26.66 -5.62 14.65
C SER A 408 25.79 -5.14 13.47
N PRO A 409 26.07 -5.57 12.23
CA PRO A 409 25.28 -5.21 11.04
C PRO A 409 24.01 -6.05 10.84
N VAL A 410 23.73 -7.02 11.72
CA VAL A 410 22.72 -8.07 11.51
C VAL A 410 21.34 -7.50 11.20
N ARG A 411 20.85 -6.54 12.00
CA ARG A 411 19.52 -5.93 11.79
C ARG A 411 19.48 -5.05 10.55
N ALA A 412 20.54 -4.29 10.29
CA ALA A 412 20.64 -3.40 9.13
C ALA A 412 20.62 -4.19 7.82
N ILE A 413 21.45 -5.23 7.72
CA ILE A 413 21.49 -6.11 6.55
C ILE A 413 20.16 -6.86 6.38
N ALA A 414 19.50 -7.28 7.47
CA ALA A 414 18.18 -7.91 7.39
C ALA A 414 17.12 -6.99 6.76
N LEU A 415 17.17 -5.70 7.08
CA LEU A 415 16.29 -4.70 6.46
C LEU A 415 16.69 -4.39 5.01
N LEU A 416 17.98 -4.32 4.68
CA LEU A 416 18.44 -4.13 3.30
C LEU A 416 17.96 -5.26 2.40
N VAL A 417 18.12 -6.51 2.82
CA VAL A 417 17.60 -7.67 2.06
C VAL A 417 16.07 -7.59 1.95
N LYS A 418 15.37 -6.93 2.88
CA LYS A 418 13.93 -6.64 2.76
C LYS A 418 13.55 -5.55 1.78
N LEU A 419 14.39 -4.55 1.62
CA LEU A 419 14.18 -3.49 0.65
C LEU A 419 14.52 -3.97 -0.77
N LEU A 420 15.39 -4.97 -0.90
CA LEU A 420 15.86 -5.49 -2.19
C LEU A 420 15.07 -6.72 -2.69
N LEU A 421 14.65 -7.62 -1.79
CA LEU A 421 13.97 -8.86 -2.18
C LEU A 421 12.54 -8.96 -1.67
N PRO A 422 11.60 -9.44 -2.51
CA PRO A 422 10.21 -9.70 -2.14
C PRO A 422 10.07 -10.95 -1.25
N ALA A 423 10.96 -11.21 -0.28
CA ALA A 423 10.88 -12.34 0.66
C ALA A 423 9.95 -12.03 1.85
N ARG A 424 9.59 -13.00 2.70
CA ARG A 424 8.91 -12.75 3.99
C ARG A 424 9.89 -12.50 5.14
N THR A 425 9.52 -11.68 6.13
CA THR A 425 10.42 -11.34 7.27
C THR A 425 10.92 -12.56 8.00
N PHE A 426 10.03 -13.51 8.24
CA PHE A 426 10.39 -14.80 8.84
C PHE A 426 11.42 -15.57 8.01
N GLN A 427 11.33 -15.55 6.68
CA GLN A 427 12.26 -16.29 5.81
C GLN A 427 13.67 -15.74 5.91
N ILE A 428 13.84 -14.42 5.94
CA ILE A 428 15.17 -13.79 6.08
C ILE A 428 15.79 -14.12 7.44
N ARG A 429 15.04 -13.92 8.52
CA ARG A 429 15.53 -14.13 9.89
C ARG A 429 16.05 -15.55 10.13
N MET A 430 15.47 -16.52 9.43
CA MET A 430 15.78 -17.93 9.61
C MET A 430 16.81 -18.46 8.61
N LEU A 431 17.38 -17.63 7.73
CA LEU A 431 18.38 -18.07 6.76
C LEU A 431 19.57 -18.75 7.43
N ASP A 432 20.08 -19.80 6.78
CA ASP A 432 21.25 -20.54 7.22
C ASP A 432 22.51 -19.97 6.56
N SER A 433 23.59 -19.88 7.31
CA SER A 433 24.88 -19.37 6.88
C SER A 433 25.65 -20.34 5.97
N GLY A 434 25.37 -21.64 6.06
CA GLY A 434 26.13 -22.68 5.37
C GLY A 434 27.44 -23.06 6.05
N GLU A 435 27.70 -22.59 7.29
CA GLU A 435 28.94 -22.94 8.02
C GLU A 435 29.12 -24.45 8.25
N ALA A 436 28.03 -25.22 8.21
CA ALA A 436 28.02 -26.67 8.33
C ALA A 436 27.76 -27.41 7.00
N ASP A 437 27.88 -26.72 5.86
CA ASP A 437 27.73 -27.32 4.53
C ASP A 437 29.04 -27.96 4.05
N THR A 438 28.96 -28.84 3.05
CA THR A 438 30.13 -29.51 2.46
C THR A 438 30.97 -28.57 1.60
N ASP A 439 30.31 -27.74 0.79
CA ASP A 439 30.93 -26.75 -0.07
C ASP A 439 30.47 -25.36 0.39
N GLU A 440 31.37 -24.39 0.32
CA GLU A 440 31.10 -22.99 0.60
C GLU A 440 31.32 -22.15 -0.65
N TYR A 441 30.40 -21.23 -0.92
CA TYR A 441 30.56 -20.25 -1.98
C TYR A 441 31.52 -19.14 -1.54
N ASP A 442 32.58 -18.93 -2.32
CA ASP A 442 33.51 -17.82 -2.19
C ASP A 442 33.23 -16.75 -3.25
N LEU A 443 32.97 -15.54 -2.78
CA LEU A 443 32.67 -14.40 -3.65
C LEU A 443 33.91 -13.87 -4.37
N ALA A 444 35.11 -13.99 -3.78
CA ALA A 444 36.34 -13.44 -4.35
C ALA A 444 36.81 -14.23 -5.58
N SER A 445 36.80 -15.56 -5.50
CA SER A 445 37.08 -16.46 -6.63
C SER A 445 35.85 -16.75 -7.49
N ASN A 446 34.66 -16.30 -7.07
CA ASN A 446 33.38 -16.63 -7.67
C ASN A 446 33.20 -18.14 -7.91
N SER A 447 33.61 -18.95 -6.93
CA SER A 447 33.67 -20.41 -7.06
C SER A 447 33.23 -21.14 -5.79
N TRP A 448 32.95 -22.44 -5.91
CA TRP A 448 32.61 -23.29 -4.78
C TRP A 448 33.85 -24.00 -4.25
N LEU A 449 34.21 -23.71 -3.00
CA LEU A 449 35.36 -24.29 -2.31
C LEU A 449 34.89 -25.33 -1.29
N LYS A 450 35.71 -26.33 -1.03
CA LYS A 450 35.41 -27.31 0.02
C LYS A 450 35.46 -26.63 1.39
N ASN A 451 34.41 -26.80 2.19
CA ASN A 451 34.37 -26.25 3.54
C ASN A 451 35.41 -26.97 4.43
N THR A 452 36.30 -26.19 5.05
CA THR A 452 37.35 -26.66 5.96
C THR A 452 37.13 -26.21 7.40
N GLY A 453 36.00 -25.56 7.69
CA GLY A 453 35.63 -25.11 9.03
C GLY A 453 35.41 -26.27 10.00
N HIS A 454 35.45 -25.98 11.30
CA HIS A 454 35.27 -26.99 12.36
C HIS A 454 33.86 -27.60 12.40
N LEU A 455 32.87 -26.96 11.77
CA LEU A 455 31.51 -27.46 11.61
C LEU A 455 31.28 -28.21 10.29
N ALA A 456 32.30 -28.32 9.43
CA ALA A 456 32.18 -29.03 8.17
C ALA A 456 31.79 -30.50 8.41
N PRO A 457 30.87 -31.06 7.60
CA PRO A 457 30.38 -32.42 7.81
C PRO A 457 31.51 -33.43 7.57
N THR A 458 31.69 -34.36 8.51
CA THR A 458 32.70 -35.43 8.44
C THR A 458 32.22 -36.66 7.65
N GLY A 459 30.93 -36.72 7.31
CA GLY A 459 30.31 -37.81 6.57
C GLY A 459 30.50 -37.74 5.05
N LYS A 460 30.21 -38.85 4.35
CA LYS A 460 30.29 -38.93 2.87
C LYS A 460 29.14 -38.23 2.14
N SER A 461 28.03 -37.94 2.83
CA SER A 461 26.86 -37.28 2.25
C SER A 461 27.06 -35.77 2.13
N SER A 462 26.83 -35.21 0.94
CA SER A 462 26.87 -33.76 0.72
C SER A 462 25.74 -33.08 1.49
N VAL A 463 26.09 -32.06 2.28
CA VAL A 463 25.16 -31.19 3.02
C VAL A 463 25.16 -29.81 2.38
N ALA A 464 23.98 -29.30 2.04
CA ALA A 464 23.81 -27.99 1.40
C ALA A 464 22.55 -27.27 1.93
N LYS A 465 22.64 -26.74 3.15
CA LYS A 465 21.56 -26.05 3.87
C LYS A 465 21.67 -24.52 3.81
N GLY A 466 22.85 -24.00 3.51
CA GLY A 466 23.19 -22.59 3.48
C GLY A 466 22.36 -21.79 2.49
N VAL A 467 22.35 -20.47 2.71
CA VAL A 467 21.61 -19.51 1.87
C VAL A 467 22.07 -19.51 0.43
N PHE A 468 23.32 -19.85 0.13
CA PHE A 468 23.80 -19.97 -1.24
C PHE A 468 23.56 -21.38 -1.77
N ALA A 469 22.97 -21.48 -2.96
CA ALA A 469 22.72 -22.75 -3.64
C ALA A 469 23.40 -22.76 -5.01
N ARG A 470 24.21 -23.80 -5.25
CA ARG A 470 24.83 -24.07 -6.55
C ARG A 470 23.77 -24.56 -7.54
N HIS A 471 23.63 -23.89 -8.67
CA HIS A 471 22.81 -24.36 -9.78
C HIS A 471 23.65 -24.42 -11.06
N ARG A 472 23.43 -25.45 -11.90
CA ARG A 472 24.07 -25.59 -13.20
C ARG A 472 23.00 -25.75 -14.26
N ASP A 473 23.06 -24.95 -15.32
CA ASP A 473 22.19 -25.15 -16.47
C ASP A 473 22.73 -26.27 -17.39
N LYS A 474 21.93 -26.65 -18.38
CA LYS A 474 22.23 -27.68 -19.38
C LYS A 474 23.51 -27.40 -20.15
N ASP A 475 23.84 -26.12 -20.35
CA ASP A 475 25.07 -25.68 -21.03
C ASP A 475 26.29 -25.64 -20.10
N GLY A 476 26.14 -26.05 -18.83
CA GLY A 476 27.22 -26.12 -17.85
C GLY A 476 27.53 -24.79 -17.15
N GLN A 477 26.80 -23.71 -17.46
CA GLN A 477 26.93 -22.43 -16.76
C GLN A 477 26.50 -22.56 -15.29
N GLU A 478 27.36 -22.11 -14.37
CA GLU A 478 27.08 -22.09 -12.93
C GLU A 478 26.38 -20.80 -12.52
N PHE A 479 25.32 -20.93 -11.73
CA PHE A 479 24.58 -19.84 -11.10
C PHE A 479 24.59 -19.99 -9.57
N VAL A 480 24.57 -18.85 -8.89
CA VAL A 480 24.46 -18.78 -7.42
C VAL A 480 23.08 -18.24 -7.07
N PHE A 481 22.23 -19.12 -6.56
CA PHE A 481 20.87 -18.79 -6.17
C PHE A 481 20.71 -18.74 -4.66
N LEU A 482 19.61 -18.12 -4.22
CA LEU A 482 19.31 -17.98 -2.80
C LEU A 482 18.34 -19.07 -2.34
N ARG A 483 18.74 -19.86 -1.34
CA ARG A 483 17.93 -20.87 -0.68
C ARG A 483 17.23 -20.26 0.53
N PHE A 484 15.91 -20.34 0.53
CA PHE A 484 15.09 -20.07 1.71
C PHE A 484 14.69 -21.41 2.33
N ASN A 485 15.06 -21.63 3.59
CA ASN A 485 14.80 -22.89 4.32
C ASN A 485 13.36 -23.05 4.82
N THR A 486 12.46 -22.10 4.53
CA THR A 486 11.06 -22.14 4.97
C THR A 486 10.12 -21.59 3.90
N ASN A 487 8.96 -22.25 3.73
CA ASN A 487 7.87 -21.87 2.86
C ASN A 487 6.51 -22.15 3.51
N LYS A 488 5.75 -21.08 3.78
CA LYS A 488 4.48 -21.12 4.55
C LYS A 488 3.44 -22.11 3.98
N THR A 489 3.29 -22.16 2.65
CA THR A 489 2.23 -22.92 1.98
C THR A 489 2.72 -24.24 1.42
N ALA A 490 3.96 -24.29 0.93
CA ALA A 490 4.51 -25.50 0.31
C ALA A 490 5.09 -26.51 1.32
N ASP A 491 5.38 -26.09 2.56
CA ASP A 491 6.00 -26.96 3.57
C ASP A 491 4.98 -27.70 4.47
N GLN A 492 3.67 -27.48 4.30
CA GLN A 492 2.66 -28.01 5.23
C GLN A 492 2.68 -29.54 5.35
N ASN A 493 3.10 -30.24 4.29
CA ASN A 493 3.16 -31.71 4.21
C ASN A 493 4.56 -32.25 3.84
N LYS A 494 5.62 -31.44 3.94
CA LYS A 494 6.98 -31.85 3.56
C LYS A 494 7.83 -32.23 4.77
N ALA A 495 8.69 -33.23 4.60
CA ALA A 495 9.74 -33.52 5.57
C ALA A 495 10.70 -32.33 5.68
N SER A 496 11.33 -32.12 6.84
CA SER A 496 12.17 -30.94 7.07
C SER A 496 13.37 -30.81 6.11
N ALA A 497 13.83 -31.91 5.51
CA ALA A 497 14.90 -31.89 4.52
C ALA A 497 14.46 -31.31 3.16
N GLU A 498 13.16 -31.33 2.87
CA GLU A 498 12.55 -30.85 1.61
C GLU A 498 11.84 -29.49 1.77
N ALA A 499 11.90 -28.93 2.98
CA ALA A 499 11.26 -27.66 3.33
C ALA A 499 12.01 -26.47 2.69
N GLY A 500 11.24 -25.46 2.27
CA GLY A 500 11.76 -24.26 1.64
C GLY A 500 11.72 -24.26 0.12
N TYR A 501 12.50 -23.37 -0.49
CA TYR A 501 12.62 -23.24 -1.95
C TYR A 501 13.92 -22.51 -2.34
N ILE A 502 14.30 -22.64 -3.61
CA ILE A 502 15.43 -21.91 -4.21
C ILE A 502 14.84 -20.79 -5.07
N MET A 503 15.25 -19.55 -4.83
CA MET A 503 14.90 -18.38 -5.64
C MET A 503 15.85 -18.31 -6.84
N PRO A 504 15.37 -18.53 -8.08
CA PRO A 504 16.20 -18.55 -9.28
C PRO A 504 16.53 -17.13 -9.77
N TRP A 505 17.12 -16.32 -8.90
CA TRP A 505 17.52 -14.94 -9.18
C TRP A 505 18.87 -14.66 -8.53
N GLN A 506 19.90 -14.47 -9.36
CA GLN A 506 21.25 -14.14 -8.92
C GLN A 506 21.36 -12.63 -8.67
N HIS A 507 20.90 -12.18 -7.51
CA HIS A 507 20.95 -10.77 -7.14
C HIS A 507 22.32 -10.40 -6.54
N ALA A 508 23.18 -9.77 -7.34
CA ALA A 508 24.58 -9.50 -6.98
C ALA A 508 24.75 -8.75 -5.64
N GLU A 509 24.02 -7.65 -5.44
CA GLU A 509 24.10 -6.86 -4.19
C GLU A 509 23.70 -7.67 -2.95
N VAL A 510 22.63 -8.47 -3.03
CA VAL A 510 22.19 -9.30 -1.90
C VAL A 510 23.19 -10.41 -1.62
N ILE A 511 23.76 -11.03 -2.66
CA ILE A 511 24.81 -12.03 -2.50
C ILE A 511 26.01 -11.42 -1.78
N GLN A 512 26.43 -10.21 -2.17
CA GLN A 512 27.51 -9.48 -1.51
C GLN A 512 27.18 -9.20 -0.03
N LEU A 513 26.01 -8.63 0.26
CA LEU A 513 25.57 -8.33 1.63
C LEU A 513 25.54 -9.58 2.53
N LEU A 514 25.00 -10.70 2.03
CA LEU A 514 24.91 -11.95 2.77
C LEU A 514 26.28 -12.60 2.98
N THR A 515 27.18 -12.53 1.99
CA THR A 515 28.56 -13.00 2.13
C THR A 515 29.32 -12.16 3.15
N THR A 516 29.24 -10.82 3.07
CA THR A 516 29.87 -9.93 4.06
C THR A 516 29.34 -10.22 5.47
N LEU A 517 28.04 -10.44 5.64
CA LEU A 517 27.46 -10.81 6.93
C LEU A 517 27.98 -12.17 7.42
N ARG A 518 28.09 -13.17 6.54
CA ARG A 518 28.60 -14.51 6.89
C ARG A 518 30.03 -14.44 7.40
N GLU A 519 30.92 -13.75 6.67
CA GLU A 519 32.32 -13.59 7.09
C GLU A 519 32.43 -12.76 8.39
N TRP A 520 31.59 -11.73 8.54
CA TRP A 520 31.51 -10.96 9.79
C TRP A 520 31.09 -11.84 10.97
N GLN A 521 30.09 -12.72 10.79
CA GLN A 521 29.63 -13.65 11.82
C GLN A 521 30.72 -14.66 12.19
N LYS A 522 31.43 -15.24 11.23
CA LYS A 522 32.56 -16.16 11.50
C LYS A 522 33.65 -15.50 12.33
N LYS A 523 33.95 -14.23 12.06
CA LYS A 523 35.01 -13.47 12.75
C LYS A 523 34.61 -13.04 14.16
N TYR A 524 33.44 -12.39 14.30
CA TYR A 524 33.07 -11.69 15.54
C TYR A 524 32.07 -12.47 16.41
N ASN A 525 31.36 -13.44 15.85
CA ASN A 525 30.35 -14.24 16.54
C ASN A 525 30.34 -15.71 16.08
N PRO A 526 31.47 -16.43 16.23
CA PRO A 526 31.58 -17.83 15.83
C PRO A 526 30.68 -18.72 16.69
N ILE A 527 30.15 -19.79 16.10
CA ILE A 527 29.33 -20.79 16.78
C ILE A 527 30.10 -22.11 16.93
N ASN A 528 29.92 -22.78 18.07
CA ASN A 528 30.58 -24.06 18.35
C ASN A 528 29.76 -25.26 17.88
N ALA A 529 28.45 -25.08 17.70
CA ALA A 529 27.53 -26.10 17.20
C ALA A 529 26.30 -25.44 16.54
N PRO A 530 25.63 -26.11 15.60
CA PRO A 530 24.36 -25.64 15.04
C PRO A 530 23.27 -25.51 16.12
N THR A 531 22.50 -24.41 16.08
CA THR A 531 21.44 -24.15 17.07
C THR A 531 20.20 -24.98 16.75
N ARG A 532 19.68 -25.70 17.75
CA ARG A 532 18.43 -26.49 17.59
C ARG A 532 17.21 -25.57 17.58
N TRP A 533 16.23 -25.88 16.73
CA TRP A 533 14.99 -25.10 16.65
C TRP A 533 14.20 -25.05 17.95
N GLN A 534 14.26 -26.13 18.75
CA GLN A 534 13.62 -26.21 20.07
C GLN A 534 14.23 -25.27 21.12
N ASP A 535 15.50 -24.88 20.95
CA ASP A 535 16.21 -24.05 21.91
C ASP A 535 15.97 -22.55 21.69
N ILE A 536 15.31 -22.15 20.59
CA ILE A 536 15.06 -20.75 20.25
C ILE A 536 14.04 -20.14 21.23
N LYS A 537 14.46 -19.08 21.94
CA LYS A 537 13.62 -18.38 22.93
C LYS A 537 12.94 -17.14 22.35
N ASP A 538 12.28 -17.31 21.20
CA ASP A 538 11.42 -16.28 20.60
C ASP A 538 9.95 -16.67 20.77
N GLY A 539 9.19 -15.83 21.49
CA GLY A 539 7.76 -16.04 21.72
C GLY A 539 6.92 -16.12 20.44
N SER A 540 7.36 -15.50 19.35
CA SER A 540 6.70 -15.59 18.04
C SER A 540 6.84 -16.97 17.39
N ILE A 541 7.92 -17.71 17.69
CA ILE A 541 8.18 -19.05 17.17
C ILE A 541 7.42 -20.08 18.00
N SER A 542 7.51 -20.01 19.33
CA SER A 542 6.80 -20.92 20.24
C SER A 542 5.27 -20.80 20.15
N THR A 543 4.76 -19.66 19.66
CA THR A 543 3.33 -19.49 19.37
C THR A 543 2.92 -20.10 18.02
N ARG A 544 3.83 -20.12 17.03
CA ARG A 544 3.54 -20.58 15.66
C ARG A 544 3.72 -22.08 15.45
N TYR A 545 4.62 -22.72 16.18
CA TYR A 545 5.00 -24.12 15.98
C TYR A 545 4.86 -24.91 17.27
N THR A 546 4.46 -26.17 17.15
CA THR A 546 4.47 -27.15 18.26
C THR A 546 5.89 -27.61 18.55
N THR A 547 6.12 -28.18 19.74
CA THR A 547 7.44 -28.72 20.14
C THR A 547 7.92 -29.81 19.18
N ASP A 548 7.02 -30.66 18.70
CA ASP A 548 7.33 -31.74 17.75
C ASP A 548 7.66 -31.19 16.35
N SER A 549 6.95 -30.15 15.91
CA SER A 549 7.27 -29.45 14.65
C SER A 549 8.66 -28.80 14.72
N LEU A 550 9.02 -28.22 15.87
CA LEU A 550 10.36 -27.67 16.10
C LEU A 550 11.42 -28.78 16.19
N ALA A 551 11.08 -29.95 16.74
CA ALA A 551 11.96 -31.13 16.74
C ALA A 551 12.28 -31.58 15.32
N ALA A 552 11.26 -31.71 14.48
CA ALA A 552 11.37 -32.15 13.10
C ALA A 552 12.23 -31.20 12.26
N LYS A 553 12.27 -29.91 12.60
CA LYS A 553 13.11 -28.90 11.93
C LYS A 553 14.62 -29.07 12.17
N GLY A 554 15.01 -29.82 13.19
CA GLY A 554 16.42 -30.12 13.49
C GLY A 554 17.22 -28.90 13.98
N SER A 555 18.39 -28.69 13.37
CA SER A 555 19.32 -27.61 13.73
C SER A 555 19.87 -26.87 12.50
N ASN A 556 20.19 -25.59 12.70
CA ASN A 556 20.65 -24.66 11.67
C ASN A 556 21.76 -23.76 12.19
N CYS A 557 22.63 -23.31 11.28
CA CYS A 557 23.63 -22.29 11.55
C CYS A 557 23.07 -20.94 11.13
N PHE A 558 22.24 -20.31 11.96
CA PHE A 558 21.52 -19.08 11.59
C PHE A 558 22.47 -17.95 11.17
N LEU A 559 22.26 -17.39 9.98
CA LEU A 559 23.05 -16.28 9.44
C LEU A 559 22.72 -14.96 10.16
N PHE A 560 21.44 -14.71 10.43
CA PHE A 560 20.96 -13.51 11.12
C PHE A 560 20.93 -13.68 12.64
N ARG A 561 21.97 -14.30 13.22
CA ARG A 561 22.13 -14.47 14.67
C ARG A 561 22.68 -13.23 15.35
N GLU A 562 22.23 -12.91 16.57
CA GLU A 562 22.48 -11.60 17.19
C GLU A 562 23.46 -11.66 18.38
N PRO A 563 24.72 -11.17 18.24
CA PRO A 563 25.72 -11.20 19.32
C PRO A 563 25.43 -10.23 20.46
N CYS A 564 24.58 -9.22 20.24
CA CYS A 564 24.20 -8.25 21.28
C CYS A 564 23.25 -8.84 22.33
N LEU A 565 22.78 -10.08 22.15
CA LEU A 565 21.91 -10.77 23.09
C LEU A 565 22.70 -11.84 23.89
N PRO A 566 22.24 -12.22 25.10
CA PRO A 566 22.89 -13.27 25.89
C PRO A 566 23.00 -14.62 25.16
N ARG A 567 22.11 -14.87 24.19
CA ARG A 567 22.07 -16.08 23.35
C ARG A 567 22.48 -15.71 21.94
N ARG A 568 23.79 -15.65 21.72
CA ARG A 568 24.44 -15.12 20.52
C ARG A 568 24.28 -15.98 19.26
N ASP A 569 23.88 -17.22 19.45
CA ASP A 569 23.66 -18.24 18.43
C ASP A 569 22.23 -18.22 17.85
N GLN A 570 21.32 -17.43 18.44
CA GLN A 570 19.91 -17.38 18.06
C GLN A 570 19.61 -16.29 17.03
N PRO A 571 18.65 -16.52 16.11
CA PRO A 571 18.27 -15.54 15.12
C PRO A 571 17.68 -14.29 15.78
N VAL A 572 17.87 -13.14 15.13
CA VAL A 572 17.29 -11.86 15.54
C VAL A 572 15.78 -12.00 15.74
N THR A 573 15.23 -11.40 16.81
CA THR A 573 13.81 -11.51 17.14
C THR A 573 12.94 -10.61 16.27
N ASP A 574 11.66 -10.97 16.13
CA ASP A 574 10.70 -10.19 15.32
C ASP A 574 10.56 -8.76 15.86
N ALA A 575 10.51 -8.61 17.17
CA ALA A 575 10.32 -7.33 17.85
C ALA A 575 11.48 -6.36 17.58
N ARG A 576 12.73 -6.83 17.64
CA ARG A 576 13.91 -5.97 17.40
C ARG A 576 13.99 -5.47 15.97
N LEU A 577 13.60 -6.30 15.01
CA LEU A 577 13.59 -5.92 13.59
C LEU A 577 12.47 -4.91 13.29
N ASN A 578 11.25 -5.15 13.82
CA ASN A 578 10.15 -4.19 13.70
C ASN A 578 10.45 -2.85 14.39
N THR A 579 11.22 -2.85 15.48
CA THR A 579 11.65 -1.62 16.17
C THR A 579 12.60 -0.80 15.32
N LEU A 580 13.60 -1.43 14.69
CA LEU A 580 14.50 -0.73 13.76
C LEU A 580 13.74 -0.20 12.54
N TRP A 581 12.82 -1.02 11.99
CA TRP A 581 11.95 -0.61 10.88
C TRP A 581 11.13 0.63 11.21
N ARG A 582 10.50 0.66 12.40
CA ARG A 582 9.76 1.83 12.88
C ARG A 582 10.64 3.07 12.95
N ASN A 583 11.83 2.96 13.54
CA ASN A 583 12.74 4.11 13.65
C ASN A 583 13.21 4.60 12.28
N LEU A 584 13.40 3.70 11.32
CA LEU A 584 13.78 4.04 9.96
C LEU A 584 12.66 4.83 9.25
N ASN A 585 11.40 4.45 9.46
CA ASN A 585 10.25 5.21 8.95
C ASN A 585 10.14 6.59 9.59
N LEU A 586 10.40 6.73 10.89
CA LEU A 586 10.45 8.04 11.56
C LEU A 586 11.56 8.94 11.01
N GLU A 587 12.72 8.38 10.70
CA GLU A 587 13.79 9.15 10.06
C GLU A 587 13.41 9.59 8.65
N LEU A 588 12.74 8.72 7.88
CA LEU A 588 12.24 9.09 6.56
C LEU A 588 11.20 10.22 6.66
N GLU A 589 10.22 10.14 7.57
CA GLU A 589 9.28 11.23 7.83
C GLU A 589 10.01 12.54 8.13
N ARG A 590 11.03 12.49 9.01
CA ARG A 590 11.82 13.67 9.38
C ARG A 590 12.53 14.28 8.17
N ARG A 591 13.11 13.46 7.28
CA ARG A 591 13.79 13.92 6.06
C ARG A 591 12.81 14.50 5.05
N LEU A 592 11.64 13.89 4.87
CA LEU A 592 10.58 14.41 3.99
C LEU A 592 10.08 15.78 4.50
N ALA A 593 9.82 15.89 5.81
CA ALA A 593 9.43 17.16 6.41
C ALA A 593 10.52 18.24 6.28
N ALA A 594 11.80 17.87 6.46
CA ALA A 594 12.92 18.78 6.28
C ALA A 594 13.10 19.24 4.82
N ALA A 595 12.73 18.39 3.85
CA ALA A 595 12.72 18.73 2.43
C ALA A 595 11.49 19.58 2.01
N GLY A 596 10.57 19.86 2.93
CA GLY A 596 9.34 20.60 2.63
C GLY A 596 8.28 19.77 1.89
N GLU A 597 8.39 18.44 1.89
CA GLU A 597 7.42 17.57 1.25
C GLU A 597 6.21 17.34 2.15
N LEU A 598 5.07 17.93 1.75
CA LEU A 598 3.81 17.87 2.46
C LEU A 598 2.77 17.12 1.63
N MET A 599 1.75 16.61 2.33
CA MET A 599 0.53 16.12 1.70
C MET A 599 -0.20 17.27 0.97
N PRO A 600 -1.08 16.98 -0.01
CA PRO A 600 -1.80 18.01 -0.76
C PRO A 600 -2.66 18.95 0.10
N ASP A 601 -3.07 18.52 1.30
CA ASP A 601 -3.81 19.32 2.27
C ASP A 601 -2.91 20.20 3.16
N GLY A 602 -1.60 20.21 2.89
CA GLY A 602 -0.58 20.94 3.66
C GLY A 602 -0.14 20.23 4.94
N SER A 603 -0.66 19.04 5.25
CA SER A 603 -0.22 18.26 6.41
C SER A 603 1.11 17.53 6.14
N SER A 604 1.87 17.20 7.19
CA SER A 604 3.10 16.42 7.02
C SER A 604 2.79 14.97 6.64
N ILE A 605 3.65 14.37 5.82
CA ILE A 605 3.56 12.94 5.48
C ILE A 605 3.76 12.11 6.76
N VAL A 606 2.82 11.21 7.03
CA VAL A 606 2.85 10.28 8.18
C VAL A 606 3.07 8.85 7.70
N LEU A 607 4.18 8.25 8.13
CA LEU A 607 4.59 6.86 7.92
C LEU A 607 4.49 6.02 9.20
N VAL A 608 4.25 6.63 10.37
CA VAL A 608 4.08 6.00 11.68
C VAL A 608 2.91 6.64 12.41
N ASP A 609 1.87 5.84 12.66
CA ASP A 609 0.65 6.30 13.32
C ASP A 609 0.92 6.61 14.80
N LYS A 610 0.80 7.89 15.17
CA LYS A 610 1.02 8.38 16.54
C LYS A 610 -0.15 8.11 17.48
N THR A 611 -1.31 7.72 16.97
CA THR A 611 -2.53 7.46 17.76
C THR A 611 -2.59 6.01 18.28
N SER A 612 -2.07 5.05 17.52
CA SER A 612 -2.18 3.62 17.81
C SER A 612 -0.82 2.94 17.97
N ALA A 613 -0.30 2.86 19.20
CA ALA A 613 0.91 2.09 19.55
C ALA A 613 2.18 2.40 18.71
N SER A 614 2.22 3.56 18.04
CA SER A 614 3.32 4.00 17.18
C SER A 614 3.71 2.98 16.09
N ARG A 615 2.70 2.41 15.43
CA ARG A 615 2.91 1.40 14.38
C ARG A 615 3.24 2.05 13.03
N PRO A 616 4.20 1.51 12.26
CA PRO A 616 4.40 1.92 10.87
C PRO A 616 3.13 1.71 10.05
N VAL A 617 2.79 2.69 9.20
CA VAL A 617 1.70 2.64 8.21
C VAL A 617 1.94 1.48 7.24
N TYR A 618 3.19 1.33 6.80
CA TYR A 618 3.63 0.20 6.01
C TYR A 618 4.39 -0.81 6.89
N ASP A 619 3.80 -1.97 7.13
CA ASP A 619 4.49 -3.05 7.85
C ASP A 619 5.61 -3.68 6.98
N LEU A 620 6.50 -4.46 7.59
CA LEU A 620 7.57 -5.13 6.83
C LEU A 620 7.05 -6.11 5.75
N HIS A 621 5.77 -6.51 5.82
CA HIS A 621 5.15 -7.36 4.80
C HIS A 621 4.61 -6.54 3.62
N SER A 622 4.31 -5.26 3.80
CA SER A 622 3.98 -4.31 2.73
C SER A 622 5.12 -4.15 1.73
N LEU A 623 6.39 -4.30 2.15
CA LEU A 623 7.54 -4.30 1.23
C LEU A 623 7.47 -5.43 0.19
N ARG A 624 6.94 -6.60 0.57
CA ARG A 624 6.72 -7.69 -0.40
C ARG A 624 5.67 -7.31 -1.44
N VAL A 625 4.58 -6.66 -1.04
CA VAL A 625 3.54 -6.13 -1.95
C VAL A 625 4.17 -5.12 -2.91
N THR A 626 4.96 -4.21 -2.34
CA THR A 626 5.64 -3.12 -3.05
C THR A 626 6.57 -3.65 -4.13
N LEU A 627 7.49 -4.56 -3.79
CA LEU A 627 8.46 -5.10 -4.73
C LEU A 627 7.82 -5.99 -5.80
N ILE A 628 6.80 -6.79 -5.43
CA ILE A 628 6.04 -7.58 -6.43
C ILE A 628 5.33 -6.65 -7.42
N THR A 629 4.67 -5.60 -6.92
CA THR A 629 3.97 -4.63 -7.77
C THR A 629 4.94 -3.89 -8.66
N ALA A 630 6.06 -3.38 -8.12
CA ALA A 630 7.06 -2.65 -8.89
C ALA A 630 7.73 -3.51 -9.98
N LEU A 631 8.07 -4.76 -9.68
CA LEU A 631 8.64 -5.68 -10.68
C LEU A 631 7.64 -6.04 -11.78
N ALA A 632 6.35 -6.14 -11.44
CA ALA A 632 5.32 -6.40 -12.42
C ALA A 632 4.98 -5.17 -13.28
N GLU A 633 4.72 -4.03 -12.63
CA GLU A 633 4.23 -2.79 -13.24
C GLU A 633 5.36 -2.09 -14.00
N SER A 634 6.44 -1.72 -13.31
CA SER A 634 7.57 -0.99 -13.92
C SER A 634 8.58 -1.91 -14.58
N GLY A 635 8.78 -3.11 -14.02
CA GLY A 635 9.73 -4.10 -14.56
C GLY A 635 9.16 -4.98 -15.68
N GLY A 636 7.84 -4.95 -15.92
CA GLY A 636 7.18 -5.79 -16.94
C GLY A 636 7.32 -7.29 -16.71
N VAL A 637 7.65 -7.74 -15.50
CA VAL A 637 7.94 -9.15 -15.22
C VAL A 637 6.63 -9.96 -15.14
N PRO A 638 6.48 -11.03 -15.93
CA PRO A 638 5.25 -11.84 -15.91
C PRO A 638 4.98 -12.50 -14.53
N PRO A 639 3.71 -12.66 -14.13
CA PRO A 639 3.33 -13.29 -12.86
C PRO A 639 3.91 -14.70 -12.65
N GLU A 640 4.09 -15.48 -13.72
CA GLU A 640 4.63 -16.84 -13.70
C GLU A 640 6.12 -16.85 -13.31
N VAL A 641 6.86 -15.83 -13.74
CA VAL A 641 8.27 -15.65 -13.38
C VAL A 641 8.36 -15.20 -11.93
N LEU A 642 7.56 -14.20 -11.55
CA LEU A 642 7.49 -13.70 -10.17
C LEU A 642 7.10 -14.81 -9.18
N MET A 643 6.17 -15.70 -9.54
CA MET A 643 5.79 -16.86 -8.74
C MET A 643 7.00 -17.70 -8.30
N LYS A 644 7.93 -17.97 -9.23
CA LYS A 644 9.16 -18.74 -8.96
C LYS A 644 10.11 -17.97 -8.04
N VAL A 645 10.28 -16.67 -8.27
CA VAL A 645 11.15 -15.80 -7.46
C VAL A 645 10.64 -15.73 -6.01
N VAL A 646 9.33 -15.53 -5.83
CA VAL A 646 8.75 -15.32 -4.50
C VAL A 646 8.38 -16.61 -3.77
N GLY A 647 8.50 -17.77 -4.42
CA GLY A 647 8.23 -19.10 -3.88
C GLY A 647 6.75 -19.38 -3.63
N HIS A 648 5.85 -18.84 -4.46
CA HIS A 648 4.41 -19.10 -4.38
C HIS A 648 4.05 -20.44 -5.02
N ALA A 649 3.05 -21.13 -4.45
CA ALA A 649 2.59 -22.42 -4.96
C ALA A 649 1.70 -22.28 -6.21
N SER A 650 1.10 -21.11 -6.45
CA SER A 650 0.30 -20.81 -7.63
C SER A 650 0.44 -19.34 -8.04
N VAL A 651 0.22 -19.07 -9.33
CA VAL A 651 0.28 -17.73 -9.92
C VAL A 651 -0.78 -16.81 -9.29
N ILE A 652 -1.96 -17.34 -8.95
CA ILE A 652 -3.04 -16.61 -8.28
C ILE A 652 -2.56 -15.98 -6.97
N MET A 653 -1.69 -16.66 -6.21
CA MET A 653 -1.12 -16.09 -5.00
C MET A 653 -0.20 -14.90 -5.30
N THR A 654 0.45 -14.85 -6.47
CA THR A 654 1.28 -13.72 -6.91
C THR A 654 0.42 -12.57 -7.37
N ILE A 655 -0.60 -12.84 -8.20
CA ILE A 655 -1.57 -11.84 -8.68
C ILE A 655 -2.23 -11.11 -7.51
N TYR A 656 -2.54 -11.81 -6.42
CA TYR A 656 -3.11 -11.21 -5.19
C TYR A 656 -2.25 -10.07 -4.57
N TYR A 657 -0.95 -10.03 -4.85
CA TYR A 657 -0.04 -8.97 -4.38
C TYR A 657 0.19 -7.84 -5.39
N MET A 658 -0.26 -7.99 -6.63
CA MET A 658 -0.04 -7.01 -7.70
C MET A 658 -1.12 -5.94 -7.63
N LYS A 659 -0.73 -4.68 -7.40
CA LYS A 659 -1.63 -3.52 -7.35
C LYS A 659 -1.36 -2.58 -8.51
N PHE A 660 -1.91 -2.92 -9.68
CA PHE A 660 -1.75 -2.07 -10.86
C PHE A 660 -2.59 -0.81 -10.77
N SER A 661 -2.01 0.33 -11.14
CA SER A 661 -2.78 1.55 -11.30
C SER A 661 -3.72 1.45 -12.52
N PRO A 662 -4.92 2.06 -12.49
CA PRO A 662 -5.80 2.10 -13.67
C PRO A 662 -5.12 2.69 -14.90
N THR A 663 -4.26 3.69 -14.71
CA THR A 663 -3.46 4.30 -15.78
C THR A 663 -2.53 3.29 -16.43
N HIS A 664 -1.78 2.51 -15.64
CA HIS A 664 -0.92 1.45 -16.16
C HIS A 664 -1.70 0.38 -16.92
N ILE A 665 -2.87 -0.02 -16.42
CA ILE A 665 -3.73 -0.99 -17.11
C ILE A 665 -4.14 -0.45 -18.49
N CYS A 666 -4.59 0.80 -18.55
CA CYS A 666 -4.95 1.43 -19.82
C CYS A 666 -3.76 1.54 -20.78
N GLU A 667 -2.60 1.97 -20.31
CA GLU A 667 -1.37 2.08 -21.13
C GLU A 667 -0.96 0.71 -21.71
N GLN A 668 -0.97 -0.35 -20.88
CA GLN A 668 -0.65 -1.71 -21.32
C GLN A 668 -1.63 -2.23 -22.37
N LEU A 669 -2.93 -2.02 -22.15
CA LEU A 669 -3.97 -2.47 -23.10
C LEU A 669 -3.89 -1.71 -24.42
N ASN A 670 -3.67 -0.39 -24.37
CA ASN A 670 -3.50 0.43 -25.58
C ASN A 670 -2.24 0.02 -26.36
N ALA A 671 -1.12 -0.23 -25.67
CA ALA A 671 0.12 -0.71 -26.29
C ALA A 671 -0.06 -2.11 -26.91
N ALA A 672 -0.80 -3.00 -26.25
CA ALA A 672 -1.14 -4.31 -26.77
C ALA A 672 -2.04 -4.22 -28.02
N GLU A 673 -3.02 -3.34 -28.00
CA GLU A 673 -3.91 -3.08 -29.14
C GLU A 673 -3.13 -2.57 -30.36
N LEU A 674 -2.19 -1.64 -30.15
CA LEU A 674 -1.30 -1.15 -31.22
C LEU A 674 -0.46 -2.29 -31.82
N LYS A 675 0.14 -3.13 -30.97
CA LYS A 675 0.94 -4.27 -31.42
C LYS A 675 0.09 -5.26 -32.21
N LEU A 676 -1.11 -5.57 -31.75
CA LEU A 676 -2.06 -6.43 -32.47
C LEU A 676 -2.39 -5.85 -33.85
N HIS A 677 -2.73 -4.56 -33.92
CA HIS A 677 -3.05 -3.89 -35.17
C HIS A 677 -1.88 -3.91 -36.17
N SER A 678 -0.66 -3.59 -35.72
CA SER A 678 0.54 -3.68 -36.58
C SER A 678 0.81 -5.10 -37.08
N GLN A 679 0.61 -6.10 -36.22
CA GLN A 679 0.81 -7.50 -36.56
C GLN A 679 -0.25 -7.98 -37.56
N GLU A 680 -1.50 -7.52 -37.44
CA GLU A 680 -2.57 -7.79 -38.41
C GLU A 680 -2.24 -7.23 -39.79
N GLN A 681 -1.74 -5.99 -39.87
CA GLN A 681 -1.30 -5.40 -41.13
C GLN A 681 -0.16 -6.19 -41.78
N MET A 682 0.85 -6.61 -40.99
CA MET A 682 1.96 -7.44 -41.48
C MET A 682 1.49 -8.82 -41.95
N ASN A 683 0.63 -9.48 -41.18
CA ASN A 683 0.07 -10.78 -41.53
C ASN A 683 -0.77 -10.70 -42.81
N TRP A 684 -1.57 -9.64 -42.97
CA TRP A 684 -2.36 -9.40 -44.16
C TRP A 684 -1.48 -9.14 -45.39
N GLN A 685 -0.39 -8.38 -45.24
CA GLN A 685 0.60 -8.17 -46.31
C GLN A 685 1.24 -9.49 -46.75
N ALA A 686 1.73 -10.29 -45.80
CA ALA A 686 2.33 -11.59 -46.11
C ALA A 686 1.34 -12.52 -46.82
N TRP A 687 0.05 -12.42 -46.47
CA TRP A 687 -1.01 -13.13 -47.15
C TRP A 687 -1.20 -12.64 -48.59
N LEU A 688 -1.23 -11.33 -48.84
CA LEU A 688 -1.40 -10.74 -50.18
C LEU A 688 -0.26 -11.11 -51.14
N ALA A 689 0.97 -11.16 -50.64
CA ALA A 689 2.17 -11.40 -51.45
C ALA A 689 2.13 -12.70 -52.27
N ASN A 690 1.32 -13.68 -51.86
CA ASN A 690 1.28 -15.02 -52.45
C ASN A 690 -0.04 -15.33 -53.18
N ARG A 691 -0.82 -14.32 -53.59
CA ARG A 691 -2.18 -14.51 -54.14
C ARG A 691 -2.30 -14.12 -55.60
N THR A 692 -3.24 -14.78 -56.29
CA THR A 692 -3.59 -14.49 -57.68
C THR A 692 -4.52 -13.28 -57.77
N ARG A 693 -4.56 -12.65 -58.95
CA ARG A 693 -5.41 -11.49 -59.24
C ARG A 693 -6.88 -11.73 -58.89
N GLU A 694 -7.41 -12.91 -59.19
CA GLU A 694 -8.81 -13.27 -58.94
C GLU A 694 -9.15 -13.28 -57.45
N THR A 695 -8.19 -13.70 -56.62
CA THR A 695 -8.36 -13.73 -55.16
C THR A 695 -8.24 -12.33 -54.55
N LEU A 696 -7.46 -11.44 -55.18
CA LEU A 696 -7.29 -10.07 -54.72
C LEU A 696 -8.54 -9.22 -54.94
N ILE A 697 -9.29 -9.43 -56.03
CA ILE A 697 -10.51 -8.68 -56.37
C ILE A 697 -11.53 -8.70 -55.22
N SER A 698 -11.67 -9.82 -54.52
CA SER A 698 -12.63 -9.98 -53.42
C SER A 698 -12.06 -9.65 -52.03
N ALA A 699 -10.74 -9.44 -51.91
CA ALA A 699 -10.05 -9.31 -50.63
C ALA A 699 -9.49 -7.92 -50.34
N VAL A 700 -9.40 -7.04 -51.36
CA VAL A 700 -8.80 -5.70 -51.24
C VAL A 700 -9.76 -4.60 -51.69
N ALA A 701 -9.62 -3.42 -51.09
CA ALA A 701 -10.29 -2.20 -51.53
C ALA A 701 -9.34 -1.36 -52.38
N TYR A 702 -9.83 -0.81 -53.49
CA TYR A 702 -9.03 -0.05 -54.45
C TYR A 702 -9.88 0.93 -55.25
N THR A 703 -9.22 1.95 -55.80
CA THR A 703 -9.87 2.98 -56.64
C THR A 703 -9.94 2.57 -58.12
N SER A 704 -8.93 1.84 -58.61
CA SER A 704 -8.84 1.37 -59.99
C SER A 704 -8.33 -0.07 -60.05
N THR A 705 -8.79 -0.84 -61.04
CA THR A 705 -8.33 -2.22 -61.28
C THR A 705 -6.85 -2.31 -61.63
N THR A 706 -6.23 -1.20 -62.06
CA THR A 706 -4.77 -1.13 -62.30
C THR A 706 -3.96 -1.32 -61.03
N ALA A 707 -4.54 -1.07 -59.85
CA ALA A 707 -3.88 -1.33 -58.58
C ALA A 707 -3.54 -2.83 -58.43
N LEU A 708 -4.47 -3.70 -58.84
CA LEU A 708 -4.28 -5.14 -58.80
C LEU A 708 -3.13 -5.59 -59.71
N ASP A 709 -3.00 -4.99 -60.90
CA ASP A 709 -1.90 -5.27 -61.82
C ASP A 709 -0.55 -4.78 -61.27
N ALA A 710 -0.55 -3.61 -60.63
CA ALA A 710 0.64 -3.11 -59.96
C ALA A 710 1.06 -4.03 -58.79
N MET A 711 0.10 -4.59 -58.04
CA MET A 711 0.37 -5.53 -56.95
C MET A 711 0.97 -6.85 -57.46
N THR A 712 0.43 -7.42 -58.55
CA THR A 712 0.93 -8.70 -59.09
C THR A 712 2.25 -8.56 -59.84
N THR A 713 2.53 -7.39 -60.42
CA THR A 713 3.76 -7.15 -61.19
C THR A 713 4.93 -6.72 -60.31
N SER A 714 4.67 -6.05 -59.19
CA SER A 714 5.70 -5.61 -58.24
C SER A 714 6.07 -6.71 -57.25
N SER A 715 7.32 -6.72 -56.80
CA SER A 715 7.72 -7.61 -55.70
C SER A 715 7.16 -7.09 -54.37
N ALA A 716 6.68 -7.98 -53.50
CA ALA A 716 6.13 -7.62 -52.20
C ALA A 716 7.13 -6.87 -51.29
N THR A 717 8.43 -7.03 -51.52
CA THR A 717 9.50 -6.30 -50.82
C THR A 717 9.60 -4.82 -51.24
N SER A 718 9.06 -4.46 -52.40
CA SER A 718 9.06 -3.08 -52.92
C SER A 718 7.85 -2.26 -52.49
N TRP A 719 6.92 -2.87 -51.75
CA TRP A 719 5.71 -2.22 -51.28
C TRP A 719 6.02 -1.28 -50.11
N VAL A 720 5.49 -0.06 -50.18
CA VAL A 720 5.53 0.88 -49.05
C VAL A 720 4.19 0.82 -48.32
N ILE A 721 4.24 0.47 -47.04
CA ILE A 721 3.08 0.39 -46.16
C ILE A 721 2.89 1.75 -45.49
N ARG A 722 1.67 2.28 -45.57
CA ARG A 722 1.24 3.48 -44.87
C ARG A 722 0.11 3.11 -43.92
N ASP A 723 -0.17 4.00 -42.98
CA ASP A 723 -1.23 3.84 -41.97
C ASP A 723 -2.61 3.46 -42.56
N HIS A 724 -2.92 3.97 -43.74
CA HIS A 724 -4.23 3.82 -44.39
C HIS A 724 -4.21 2.85 -45.60
N GLY A 725 -3.06 2.25 -45.93
CA GLY A 725 -2.96 1.24 -47.00
C GLY A 725 -1.56 1.07 -47.60
N ILE A 726 -1.49 0.37 -48.72
CA ILE A 726 -0.25 -0.08 -49.36
C ILE A 726 -0.06 0.65 -50.70
N CYS A 727 1.19 1.06 -50.96
CA CYS A 727 1.65 1.53 -52.27
C CYS A 727 2.51 0.43 -52.94
N PRO A 728 1.97 -0.31 -53.92
CA PRO A 728 2.71 -1.39 -54.60
C PRO A 728 3.89 -0.89 -55.44
N VAL A 729 3.86 0.39 -55.84
CA VAL A 729 4.86 1.00 -56.73
C VAL A 729 5.94 1.80 -55.98
N GLY A 730 6.09 1.56 -54.67
CA GLY A 730 7.15 2.15 -53.85
C GLY A 730 7.18 3.69 -53.84
N CYS A 731 6.03 4.36 -53.95
CA CYS A 731 5.90 5.83 -54.05
C CYS A 731 6.58 6.50 -55.27
N ASN A 732 7.02 5.74 -56.29
CA ASN A 732 7.79 6.29 -57.42
C ASN A 732 6.94 6.76 -58.61
N ARG A 733 5.67 6.34 -58.71
CA ARG A 733 4.81 6.55 -59.88
C ARG A 733 3.63 7.50 -59.62
N CYS A 734 3.79 8.45 -58.69
CA CYS A 734 2.75 9.44 -58.35
C CYS A 734 2.43 10.41 -59.49
N HIS A 735 3.35 10.65 -60.42
CA HIS A 735 3.16 11.55 -61.57
C HIS A 735 2.24 10.95 -62.66
N GLU A 736 1.91 9.66 -62.57
CA GLU A 736 1.01 8.95 -63.48
C GLU A 736 -0.13 8.24 -62.72
N GLY A 737 -0.35 8.60 -61.46
CA GLY A 737 -1.35 7.96 -60.59
C GLY A 737 -2.77 8.49 -60.73
N GLY A 738 -3.01 9.49 -61.58
CA GLY A 738 -4.31 10.11 -61.82
C GLY A 738 -5.09 9.52 -62.99
N GLU A 739 -6.03 10.29 -63.54
CA GLU A 739 -6.87 9.89 -64.68
C GLU A 739 -6.09 9.87 -66.01
N ALA A 740 -6.62 9.17 -67.01
CA ALA A 740 -5.99 9.08 -68.32
C ALA A 740 -6.15 10.42 -69.09
N ILE A 741 -5.02 11.00 -69.51
CA ILE A 741 -4.97 12.19 -70.37
C ILE A 741 -5.19 11.78 -71.83
N VAL A 742 -4.60 10.65 -72.23
CA VAL A 742 -4.80 10.04 -73.55
C VAL A 742 -5.01 8.55 -73.31
N ASP A 743 -6.16 8.03 -73.72
CA ASP A 743 -6.48 6.61 -73.63
C ASP A 743 -6.81 6.05 -75.01
N THR A 744 -5.76 5.76 -75.78
CA THR A 744 -5.89 5.11 -77.09
C THR A 744 -5.12 3.80 -77.06
N LYS A 745 -5.54 2.81 -77.87
CA LYS A 745 -4.84 1.51 -77.98
C LYS A 745 -3.36 1.63 -78.37
N ALA A 746 -2.95 2.74 -78.98
CA ALA A 746 -1.57 2.97 -79.43
C ALA A 746 -0.70 3.75 -78.41
N TYR A 747 -1.31 4.57 -77.55
CA TYR A 747 -0.60 5.40 -76.58
C TYR A 747 -1.49 5.73 -75.38
N GLN A 748 -1.01 5.38 -74.19
CA GLN A 748 -1.65 5.69 -72.92
C GLN A 748 -0.78 6.68 -72.13
N LYS A 749 -1.35 7.84 -71.81
CA LYS A 749 -0.71 8.86 -70.97
C LYS A 749 -1.62 9.17 -69.80
N TRP A 750 -1.06 9.17 -68.60
CA TRP A 750 -1.79 9.38 -67.36
C TRP A 750 -1.36 10.68 -66.70
N GLY A 751 -2.29 11.31 -65.99
CA GLY A 751 -2.03 12.51 -65.22
C GLY A 751 -1.43 12.22 -63.84
N PRO A 752 -0.93 13.26 -63.16
CA PRO A 752 -0.49 13.16 -61.77
C PRO A 752 -1.66 12.84 -60.85
N VAL A 753 -1.35 12.27 -59.68
CA VAL A 753 -2.36 12.06 -58.63
C VAL A 753 -3.04 13.40 -58.30
N PRO A 754 -4.38 13.48 -58.36
CA PRO A 754 -5.10 14.70 -58.02
C PRO A 754 -4.88 15.14 -56.57
N GLY A 755 -4.77 16.45 -56.33
CA GLY A 755 -4.70 17.05 -54.99
C GLY A 755 -3.29 17.16 -54.39
N ALA A 756 -2.34 16.30 -54.76
CA ALA A 756 -0.89 16.43 -54.57
C ALA A 756 -0.21 15.07 -54.80
N ALA A 757 1.13 15.07 -54.95
CA ALA A 757 1.91 13.87 -54.66
C ALA A 757 1.59 13.40 -53.23
N THR A 758 1.47 12.08 -53.02
CA THR A 758 1.07 11.41 -51.75
C THR A 758 -0.41 11.42 -51.36
N ASN A 759 -1.32 11.90 -52.21
CA ASN A 759 -2.77 11.71 -52.00
C ASN A 759 -3.23 10.29 -52.39
N CYS A 760 -2.74 9.30 -51.64
CA CYS A 760 -2.83 7.88 -51.99
C CYS A 760 -4.27 7.39 -52.21
N VAL A 761 -5.25 7.88 -51.45
CA VAL A 761 -6.66 7.50 -51.60
C VAL A 761 -7.25 7.81 -52.99
N ARG A 762 -6.68 8.79 -53.72
CA ARG A 762 -7.06 9.14 -55.10
C ARG A 762 -6.13 8.55 -56.16
N CYS A 763 -5.12 7.79 -55.76
CA CYS A 763 -4.15 7.19 -56.67
C CYS A 763 -4.65 5.87 -57.24
N ARG A 764 -4.52 5.68 -58.55
CA ARG A 764 -4.95 4.46 -59.26
C ARG A 764 -4.19 3.19 -58.85
N PHE A 765 -3.02 3.33 -58.23
CA PHE A 765 -2.20 2.20 -57.77
C PHE A 765 -2.44 1.84 -56.30
N PHE A 766 -3.19 2.64 -55.55
CA PHE A 766 -3.35 2.46 -54.12
C PHE A 766 -4.29 1.32 -53.76
N ILE A 767 -3.91 0.57 -52.74
CA ILE A 767 -4.65 -0.60 -52.26
C ILE A 767 -4.78 -0.52 -50.76
N THR A 768 -5.95 -0.85 -50.25
CA THR A 768 -6.22 -0.92 -48.82
C THR A 768 -7.12 -2.12 -48.52
N GLY A 769 -7.48 -2.31 -47.26
CA GLY A 769 -8.28 -3.45 -46.84
C GLY A 769 -8.74 -3.33 -45.39
N PRO A 770 -9.49 -4.32 -44.89
CA PRO A 770 -10.02 -4.28 -43.52
C PRO A 770 -8.96 -4.09 -42.43
N ALA A 771 -7.71 -4.53 -42.64
CA ALA A 771 -6.60 -4.33 -41.71
C ALA A 771 -6.11 -2.88 -41.59
N PHE A 772 -6.53 -1.98 -42.50
CA PHE A 772 -6.15 -0.56 -42.52
C PHE A 772 -7.32 0.36 -42.15
N LEU A 773 -8.42 -0.20 -41.66
CA LEU A 773 -9.67 0.53 -41.47
C LEU A 773 -9.57 1.65 -40.42
N LEU A 774 -8.83 1.43 -39.33
CA LEU A 774 -8.57 2.45 -38.32
C LEU A 774 -7.73 3.60 -38.88
N GLY A 775 -6.71 3.30 -39.69
CA GLY A 775 -5.90 4.33 -40.35
C GLY A 775 -6.67 5.08 -41.44
N LEU A 776 -7.56 4.40 -42.17
CA LEU A 776 -8.49 5.04 -43.10
C LEU A 776 -9.46 5.99 -42.39
N GLN A 777 -9.97 5.59 -41.22
CA GLN A 777 -10.82 6.45 -40.39
C GLN A 777 -10.05 7.69 -39.90
N ALA A 778 -8.85 7.51 -39.36
CA ALA A 778 -8.02 8.63 -38.92
C ALA A 778 -7.72 9.60 -40.09
N TYR A 779 -7.44 9.07 -41.28
CA TYR A 779 -7.26 9.87 -42.49
C TYR A 779 -8.55 10.59 -42.91
N PHE A 780 -9.70 9.91 -42.84
CA PHE A 780 -11.00 10.47 -43.15
C PHE A 780 -11.36 11.64 -42.21
N ASP A 781 -11.14 11.49 -40.91
CA ASP A 781 -11.40 12.52 -39.90
C ASP A 781 -10.50 13.75 -40.14
N ASN A 782 -9.21 13.53 -40.44
CA ASN A 782 -8.25 14.60 -40.73
C ASN A 782 -8.60 15.37 -42.01
N VAL A 783 -8.89 14.67 -43.12
CA VAL A 783 -9.30 15.34 -44.37
C VAL A 783 -10.63 16.06 -44.19
N GLY A 784 -11.58 15.47 -43.45
CA GLY A 784 -12.86 16.11 -43.11
C GLY A 784 -12.67 17.41 -42.32
N TYR A 785 -11.73 17.43 -41.38
CA TYR A 785 -11.37 18.65 -40.64
C TYR A 785 -10.77 19.72 -41.56
N LYS A 786 -9.82 19.35 -42.43
CA LYS A 786 -9.23 20.27 -43.42
C LYS A 786 -10.27 20.81 -44.39
N LEU A 787 -11.22 19.97 -44.83
CA LEU A 787 -12.33 20.36 -45.69
C LEU A 787 -13.23 21.40 -45.01
N LYS A 788 -13.54 21.22 -43.73
CA LYS A 788 -14.32 22.19 -42.95
C LYS A 788 -13.61 23.54 -42.89
N GLU A 789 -12.32 23.58 -42.54
CA GLU A 789 -11.56 24.83 -42.51
C GLU A 789 -11.46 25.51 -43.88
N ALA A 790 -11.27 24.73 -44.96
CA ALA A 790 -11.25 25.26 -46.31
C ALA A 790 -12.61 25.84 -46.72
N SER A 791 -13.72 25.19 -46.31
CA SER A 791 -15.08 25.65 -46.58
C SER A 791 -15.39 26.98 -45.89
N GLU A 792 -14.96 27.19 -44.65
CA GLU A 792 -15.11 28.47 -43.96
C GLU A 792 -14.39 29.60 -44.70
N ARG A 793 -13.15 29.37 -45.16
CA ARG A 793 -12.40 30.34 -45.98
C ARG A 793 -13.05 30.60 -47.33
N TYR A 794 -13.64 29.57 -47.93
CA TYR A 794 -14.40 29.67 -49.17
C TYR A 794 -15.61 30.58 -49.01
N GLN A 795 -16.40 30.45 -47.92
CA GLN A 795 -17.56 31.32 -47.68
C GLN A 795 -17.14 32.79 -47.57
N VAL A 796 -16.07 33.09 -46.82
CA VAL A 796 -15.56 34.46 -46.70
C VAL A 796 -15.10 35.03 -48.05
N ALA A 797 -14.40 34.22 -48.86
CA ALA A 797 -13.95 34.64 -50.19
C ALA A 797 -15.15 34.87 -51.14
N LYS A 798 -16.16 34.00 -51.06
CA LYS A 798 -17.40 34.09 -51.83
C LYS A 798 -18.19 35.35 -51.50
N GLU A 799 -18.47 35.60 -50.22
CA GLU A 799 -19.19 36.79 -49.76
C GLU A 799 -18.50 38.08 -50.23
N LYS A 800 -17.16 38.12 -50.15
CA LYS A 800 -16.37 39.25 -50.62
C LYS A 800 -16.46 39.44 -52.14
N PHE A 801 -16.41 38.36 -52.92
CA PHE A 801 -16.58 38.41 -54.37
C PHE A 801 -17.99 38.88 -54.75
N GLU A 802 -19.02 38.26 -54.19
CA GLU A 802 -20.44 38.59 -54.45
C GLU A 802 -20.76 40.06 -54.08
N ALA A 803 -20.20 40.57 -52.97
CA ALA A 803 -20.39 41.96 -52.58
C ALA A 803 -19.79 42.95 -53.59
N LEU A 804 -18.58 42.68 -54.09
CA LEU A 804 -17.92 43.53 -55.09
C LEU A 804 -18.56 43.41 -56.48
N GLU A 805 -19.03 42.21 -56.83
CA GLU A 805 -19.76 41.94 -58.06
C GLU A 805 -21.11 42.68 -58.06
N ALA A 806 -21.87 42.61 -56.97
CA ALA A 806 -23.14 43.31 -56.81
C ALA A 806 -22.99 44.83 -56.98
N VAL A 807 -21.96 45.43 -56.37
CA VAL A 807 -21.65 46.87 -56.54
C VAL A 807 -21.33 47.19 -58.01
N SER A 808 -20.57 46.33 -58.68
CA SER A 808 -20.19 46.50 -60.09
C SER A 808 -21.42 46.43 -61.01
N VAL A 809 -22.32 45.46 -60.78
CA VAL A 809 -23.58 45.30 -61.53
C VAL A 809 -24.49 46.52 -61.35
N VAL A 810 -24.64 47.03 -60.12
CA VAL A 810 -25.46 48.22 -59.84
C VAL A 810 -24.90 49.46 -60.54
N LYS A 811 -23.57 49.65 -60.52
CA LYS A 811 -22.94 50.78 -61.21
C LYS A 811 -23.12 50.72 -62.71
N TYR A 812 -22.95 49.53 -63.29
CA TYR A 812 -23.16 49.28 -64.72
C TYR A 812 -24.61 49.56 -65.13
N GLY A 813 -25.59 49.05 -64.38
CA GLY A 813 -27.02 49.29 -64.65
C GLY A 813 -27.47 50.75 -64.51
N ARG A 814 -26.74 51.57 -63.75
CA ARG A 814 -26.97 53.02 -63.60
C ARG A 814 -26.17 53.88 -64.58
N GLY A 815 -25.33 53.30 -65.43
CA GLY A 815 -24.46 54.04 -66.35
C GLY A 815 -23.31 54.79 -65.66
N THR A 816 -22.99 54.44 -64.41
CA THR A 816 -21.90 55.04 -63.62
C THR A 816 -20.56 54.40 -63.98
N ALA A 817 -19.50 55.20 -64.18
CA ALA A 817 -18.17 54.69 -64.50
C ALA A 817 -17.57 53.87 -63.33
N ILE A 818 -17.07 52.67 -63.63
CA ILE A 818 -16.34 51.82 -62.69
C ILE A 818 -14.86 52.22 -62.71
N THR A 819 -14.26 52.43 -61.55
CA THR A 819 -12.85 52.85 -61.45
C THR A 819 -11.89 51.68 -61.71
N LYS A 820 -10.66 51.97 -62.19
CA LYS A 820 -9.63 50.94 -62.38
C LYS A 820 -9.30 50.16 -61.10
N GLN A 821 -9.39 50.83 -59.95
CA GLN A 821 -9.14 50.21 -58.64
C GLN A 821 -10.23 49.19 -58.29
N GLU A 822 -11.50 49.48 -58.56
CA GLU A 822 -12.62 48.57 -58.33
C GLU A 822 -12.56 47.33 -59.22
N VAL A 823 -12.20 47.50 -60.51
CA VAL A 823 -11.97 46.37 -61.43
C VAL A 823 -10.83 45.47 -60.94
N HIS A 824 -9.73 46.07 -60.47
CA HIS A 824 -8.62 45.32 -59.91
C HIS A 824 -9.01 44.55 -58.64
N GLN A 825 -9.75 45.19 -57.73
CA GLN A 825 -10.26 44.55 -56.51
C GLN A 825 -11.19 43.37 -56.81
N LEU A 826 -12.09 43.51 -57.79
CA LEU A 826 -12.96 42.41 -58.23
C LEU A 826 -12.15 41.26 -58.84
N SER A 827 -11.16 41.56 -59.68
CA SER A 827 -10.28 40.53 -60.28
C SER A 827 -9.46 39.78 -59.22
N VAL A 828 -8.92 40.48 -58.22
CA VAL A 828 -8.21 39.86 -57.08
C VAL A 828 -9.16 38.99 -56.26
N ALA A 829 -10.39 39.48 -55.99
CA ALA A 829 -11.40 38.71 -55.28
C ALA A 829 -11.81 37.44 -56.04
N ALA A 830 -11.99 37.53 -57.37
CA ALA A 830 -12.29 36.39 -58.22
C ALA A 830 -11.15 35.35 -58.18
N SER A 831 -9.89 35.78 -58.30
CA SER A 831 -8.74 34.87 -58.21
C SER A 831 -8.64 34.17 -56.86
N HIS A 832 -8.88 34.87 -55.75
CA HIS A 832 -8.94 34.25 -54.43
C HIS A 832 -10.12 33.28 -54.30
N PHE A 833 -11.29 33.62 -54.83
CA PHE A 833 -12.46 32.75 -54.85
C PHE A 833 -12.19 31.46 -55.63
N ASP A 834 -11.61 31.55 -56.82
CA ASP A 834 -11.20 30.39 -57.64
C ASP A 834 -10.18 29.51 -56.90
N GLN A 835 -9.19 30.12 -56.24
CA GLN A 835 -8.21 29.40 -55.44
C GLN A 835 -8.87 28.60 -54.31
N ARG A 836 -9.80 29.21 -53.56
CA ARG A 836 -10.52 28.53 -52.47
C ARG A 836 -11.48 27.48 -52.98
N THR A 837 -12.10 27.70 -54.14
CA THR A 837 -12.95 26.71 -54.80
C THR A 837 -12.15 25.44 -55.13
N ASN A 838 -10.97 25.59 -55.74
CA ASN A 838 -10.09 24.47 -56.05
C ASN A 838 -9.58 23.74 -54.79
N GLU A 839 -9.31 24.47 -53.70
CA GLU A 839 -8.89 23.88 -52.41
C GLU A 839 -10.00 22.99 -51.81
N VAL A 840 -11.22 23.52 -51.72
CA VAL A 840 -12.40 22.79 -51.22
C VAL A 840 -12.71 21.58 -52.09
N ASP A 841 -12.70 21.75 -53.41
CA ASP A 841 -13.01 20.68 -54.36
C ASP A 841 -12.02 19.51 -54.23
N ASN A 842 -10.72 19.81 -54.13
CA ASN A 842 -9.71 18.76 -53.96
C ASN A 842 -9.87 17.98 -52.66
N LEU A 843 -10.14 18.68 -51.54
CA LEU A 843 -10.35 18.05 -50.24
C LEU A 843 -11.65 17.24 -50.20
N ALA A 844 -12.73 17.74 -50.79
CA ALA A 844 -14.01 17.05 -50.87
C ALA A 844 -13.89 15.73 -51.66
N HIS A 845 -13.17 15.75 -52.79
CA HIS A 845 -12.90 14.55 -53.56
C HIS A 845 -12.02 13.54 -52.81
N SER A 846 -11.01 14.00 -52.06
CA SER A 846 -10.20 13.10 -51.20
C SER A 846 -11.02 12.49 -50.08
N TRP A 847 -11.88 13.28 -49.45
CA TRP A 847 -12.78 12.83 -48.39
C TRP A 847 -13.75 11.77 -48.92
N HIS A 848 -14.36 12.01 -50.08
CA HIS A 848 -15.25 11.04 -50.74
C HIS A 848 -14.52 9.78 -51.22
N ALA A 849 -13.31 9.90 -51.75
CA ALA A 849 -12.50 8.74 -52.15
C ALA A 849 -12.16 7.86 -50.93
N THR A 850 -11.79 8.47 -49.82
CA THR A 850 -11.54 7.76 -48.55
C THR A 850 -12.80 7.06 -48.06
N TYR A 851 -13.95 7.75 -48.07
CA TYR A 851 -15.23 7.16 -47.72
C TYR A 851 -15.57 5.92 -48.55
N ARG A 852 -15.35 6.00 -49.87
CA ARG A 852 -15.58 4.88 -50.79
C ARG A 852 -14.73 3.67 -50.42
N LEU A 853 -13.45 3.88 -50.09
CA LEU A 853 -12.55 2.79 -49.67
C LEU A 853 -13.01 2.16 -48.34
N ILE A 854 -13.43 2.97 -47.36
CA ILE A 854 -14.01 2.49 -46.09
C ILE A 854 -15.24 1.61 -46.36
N GLN A 855 -16.16 2.04 -47.25
CA GLN A 855 -17.34 1.27 -47.62
C GLN A 855 -16.98 -0.05 -48.31
N GLN A 856 -15.96 -0.06 -49.18
CA GLN A 856 -15.45 -1.31 -49.78
C GLN A 856 -14.87 -2.26 -48.72
N CYS A 857 -14.08 -1.75 -47.77
CA CYS A 857 -13.55 -2.56 -46.66
C CYS A 857 -14.68 -3.16 -45.81
N LEU A 858 -15.70 -2.36 -45.47
CA LEU A 858 -16.88 -2.83 -44.76
C LEU A 858 -17.64 -3.91 -45.52
N HIS A 859 -17.77 -3.77 -46.83
CA HIS A 859 -18.38 -4.78 -47.69
C HIS A 859 -17.59 -6.11 -47.64
N ILE A 860 -16.26 -6.05 -47.77
CA ILE A 860 -15.38 -7.23 -47.68
C ILE A 860 -15.59 -7.97 -46.35
N VAL A 861 -15.66 -7.25 -45.23
CA VAL A 861 -15.88 -7.84 -43.88
C VAL A 861 -17.27 -8.50 -43.76
N ARG A 862 -18.30 -7.89 -44.35
CA ARG A 862 -19.66 -8.46 -44.34
C ARG A 862 -19.72 -9.74 -45.18
N THR A 863 -19.21 -9.72 -46.40
CA THR A 863 -19.21 -10.88 -47.30
C THR A 863 -18.38 -12.04 -46.78
N SER A 864 -17.28 -11.78 -46.05
CA SER A 864 -16.47 -12.85 -45.44
C SER A 864 -17.19 -13.60 -44.31
N LYS A 865 -18.23 -13.02 -43.69
CA LYS A 865 -19.01 -13.69 -42.62
C LYS A 865 -20.08 -14.64 -43.14
N GLU A 866 -20.54 -14.46 -44.38
CA GLU A 866 -21.67 -15.21 -44.94
C GLU A 866 -21.26 -16.53 -45.63
N GLN A 867 -19.94 -16.78 -45.79
CA GLN A 867 -19.45 -18.01 -46.41
C GLN A 867 -19.22 -19.13 -45.38
N PRO A 868 -19.74 -20.36 -45.61
CA PRO A 868 -19.48 -21.51 -44.74
C PRO A 868 -18.03 -21.97 -44.87
N VAL A 869 -17.35 -22.11 -43.73
CA VAL A 869 -15.93 -22.50 -43.64
C VAL A 869 -15.74 -23.95 -44.10
N LEU A 870 -15.20 -24.14 -45.30
CA LEU A 870 -14.69 -25.41 -45.81
C LEU A 870 -13.17 -25.30 -46.02
N GLY A 871 -12.40 -25.97 -45.18
CA GLY A 871 -10.93 -26.04 -45.26
C GLY A 871 -10.20 -24.82 -44.66
N ASN A 872 -8.85 -24.90 -44.60
CA ASN A 872 -7.89 -23.95 -43.97
C ASN A 872 -7.93 -22.48 -44.48
N GLN A 873 -9.05 -21.98 -44.97
CA GLN A 873 -9.33 -20.58 -45.24
C GLN A 873 -9.84 -19.90 -43.97
N GLN A 874 -8.98 -19.80 -42.95
CA GLN A 874 -9.29 -19.05 -41.74
C GLN A 874 -9.06 -17.55 -42.00
N TYR A 875 -9.96 -16.93 -42.76
CA TYR A 875 -10.04 -15.47 -42.89
C TYR A 875 -10.71 -14.88 -41.65
N ALA A 876 -10.06 -15.02 -40.50
CA ALA A 876 -10.44 -14.26 -39.31
C ALA A 876 -9.87 -12.84 -39.43
N LEU A 877 -10.35 -12.08 -40.42
CA LEU A 877 -10.26 -10.62 -40.44
C LEU A 877 -11.31 -10.08 -39.47
N VAL A 878 -11.14 -10.38 -38.18
CA VAL A 878 -11.91 -9.73 -37.13
C VAL A 878 -11.11 -8.51 -36.74
N ALA A 879 -11.51 -7.33 -37.25
CA ALA A 879 -11.10 -6.09 -36.62
C ALA A 879 -11.38 -6.23 -35.12
N VAL A 880 -10.32 -6.21 -34.32
CA VAL A 880 -10.43 -6.17 -32.86
C VAL A 880 -11.33 -4.97 -32.53
N GLY A 881 -12.54 -5.23 -32.03
CA GLY A 881 -13.57 -4.21 -31.75
C GLY A 881 -14.95 -4.45 -32.40
N GLY A 882 -15.06 -5.37 -33.37
CA GLY A 882 -16.34 -5.73 -34.00
C GLY A 882 -16.89 -4.64 -34.94
N LEU A 883 -17.80 -5.04 -35.84
CA LEU A 883 -18.44 -4.16 -36.84
C LEU A 883 -19.18 -2.96 -36.22
N SER A 884 -19.63 -3.09 -34.97
CA SER A 884 -20.30 -2.04 -34.20
C SER A 884 -19.41 -0.81 -33.96
N ASN A 885 -18.09 -0.99 -33.79
CA ASN A 885 -17.16 0.14 -33.70
C ASN A 885 -16.93 0.82 -35.06
N VAL A 886 -17.12 0.09 -36.16
CA VAL A 886 -16.92 0.61 -37.52
C VAL A 886 -18.18 1.29 -38.06
N GLU A 887 -19.38 0.85 -37.67
CA GLU A 887 -20.62 1.59 -37.99
C GLU A 887 -20.72 2.92 -37.24
N ALA A 888 -20.00 3.07 -36.12
CA ALA A 888 -19.81 4.35 -35.41
C ALA A 888 -18.83 5.33 -36.13
N VAL A 889 -18.15 4.91 -37.21
CA VAL A 889 -17.19 5.73 -37.99
C VAL A 889 -17.84 6.95 -38.65
N LEU A 890 -19.17 6.92 -38.83
CA LEU A 890 -19.92 7.97 -39.54
C LEU A 890 -20.94 8.67 -38.65
N GLU A 891 -20.70 8.66 -37.35
CA GLU A 891 -21.56 9.37 -36.41
C GLU A 891 -21.31 10.87 -36.46
N GLN A 892 -22.38 11.67 -36.36
CA GLN A 892 -22.24 13.12 -36.29
C GLN A 892 -21.45 13.51 -35.03
N ALA A 893 -20.27 14.10 -35.22
CA ALA A 893 -19.39 14.51 -34.14
C ALA A 893 -19.45 16.02 -33.92
N SER A 894 -19.20 16.46 -32.69
CA SER A 894 -18.95 17.88 -32.42
C SER A 894 -17.59 18.29 -32.99
N GLU A 895 -17.37 19.60 -33.18
CA GLU A 895 -16.06 20.09 -33.62
C GLU A 895 -14.93 19.70 -32.66
N PHE A 896 -15.19 19.79 -31.35
CA PHE A 896 -14.22 19.38 -30.34
C PHE A 896 -13.92 17.88 -30.44
N GLU A 897 -14.95 17.06 -30.60
CA GLU A 897 -14.81 15.61 -30.70
C GLU A 897 -14.03 15.19 -31.95
N GLN A 898 -14.27 15.84 -33.10
CA GLN A 898 -13.50 15.59 -34.32
C GLN A 898 -12.01 15.94 -34.13
N VAL A 899 -11.74 17.10 -33.54
CA VAL A 899 -10.37 17.56 -33.25
C VAL A 899 -9.68 16.62 -32.25
N ASP A 900 -10.39 16.17 -31.22
CA ASP A 900 -9.86 15.24 -30.23
C ASP A 900 -9.54 13.88 -30.84
N ARG A 901 -10.43 13.31 -31.66
CA ARG A 901 -10.18 12.06 -32.39
C ARG A 901 -8.92 12.15 -33.23
N ILE A 902 -8.71 13.25 -33.97
CA ILE A 902 -7.49 13.44 -34.76
C ILE A 902 -6.24 13.45 -33.87
N CYS A 903 -6.29 14.11 -32.72
CA CYS A 903 -5.17 14.18 -31.79
C CYS A 903 -4.87 12.83 -31.11
N GLN A 904 -5.91 12.05 -30.79
CA GLN A 904 -5.78 10.68 -30.30
C GLN A 904 -5.15 9.80 -31.38
N SER A 905 -5.65 9.88 -32.62
CA SER A 905 -5.16 9.10 -33.75
C SER A 905 -3.72 9.42 -34.17
N ALA A 906 -3.28 10.67 -34.03
CA ALA A 906 -1.92 11.08 -34.40
C ALA A 906 -0.82 10.49 -33.50
N VAL A 907 -1.16 9.95 -32.33
CA VAL A 907 -0.22 9.15 -31.52
C VAL A 907 0.06 7.81 -32.17
N PHE A 908 -0.93 7.26 -32.88
CA PHE A 908 -0.87 5.92 -33.47
C PHE A 908 -0.46 5.93 -34.95
N PHE A 909 -0.77 7.00 -35.68
CA PHE A 909 -0.60 7.09 -37.13
C PHE A 909 0.27 8.30 -37.50
N GLU A 910 1.51 8.03 -37.94
CA GLU A 910 2.51 9.05 -38.29
C GLU A 910 2.05 9.94 -39.47
N GLY A 911 1.20 9.42 -40.35
CA GLY A 911 0.65 10.15 -41.49
C GLY A 911 -0.39 11.22 -41.13
N ILE A 912 -0.77 11.34 -39.86
CA ILE A 912 -1.81 12.27 -39.40
C ILE A 912 -1.19 13.51 -38.75
N ASP A 913 -1.28 14.64 -39.45
CA ASP A 913 -0.88 15.94 -38.92
C ASP A 913 -1.91 16.46 -37.91
N ALA A 914 -1.56 16.40 -36.62
CA ALA A 914 -2.36 16.92 -35.51
C ALA A 914 -1.93 18.32 -35.03
N THR A 915 -0.98 18.99 -35.69
CA THR A 915 -0.42 20.27 -35.20
C THR A 915 -1.50 21.34 -35.04
N THR A 916 -2.28 21.60 -36.10
CA THR A 916 -3.37 22.58 -36.06
C THR A 916 -4.57 22.12 -35.21
N PRO A 917 -5.04 20.86 -35.33
CA PRO A 917 -6.05 20.31 -34.42
C PRO A 917 -5.68 20.46 -32.94
N ASN A 918 -4.46 20.08 -32.54
CA ASN A 918 -4.04 20.12 -31.15
C ASN A 918 -4.02 21.55 -30.61
N LEU A 919 -3.53 22.52 -31.40
CA LEU A 919 -3.61 23.95 -31.03
C LEU A 919 -5.04 24.42 -30.78
N LYS A 920 -6.01 24.04 -31.64
CA LYS A 920 -7.42 24.37 -31.41
C LYS A 920 -7.99 23.67 -30.18
N ARG A 921 -7.59 22.41 -29.95
CA ARG A 921 -8.00 21.62 -28.77
C ARG A 921 -7.52 22.25 -27.47
N MET A 922 -6.26 22.64 -27.41
CA MET A 922 -5.66 23.32 -26.25
C MET A 922 -6.38 24.63 -25.96
N ARG A 923 -6.64 25.45 -26.99
CA ARG A 923 -7.44 26.68 -26.84
C ARG A 923 -8.84 26.39 -26.33
N ALA A 924 -9.48 25.30 -26.78
CA ALA A 924 -10.79 24.90 -26.29
C ALA A 924 -10.74 24.47 -24.82
N PHE A 925 -9.72 23.71 -24.41
CA PHE A 925 -9.51 23.34 -23.01
C PHE A 925 -9.28 24.58 -22.13
N ASP A 926 -8.37 25.46 -22.50
CA ASP A 926 -8.10 26.69 -21.75
C ASP A 926 -9.32 27.61 -21.68
N ALA A 927 -10.12 27.68 -22.76
CA ALA A 927 -11.38 28.41 -22.73
C ALA A 927 -12.39 27.77 -21.76
N MET A 928 -12.48 26.43 -21.73
CA MET A 928 -13.32 25.70 -20.79
C MET A 928 -12.86 25.92 -19.33
N LEU A 929 -11.55 25.89 -19.07
CA LEU A 929 -10.99 26.17 -17.74
C LEU A 929 -11.32 27.60 -17.28
N LYS A 930 -11.07 28.60 -18.13
CA LYS A 930 -11.41 30.01 -17.84
C LYS A 930 -12.88 30.20 -17.50
N ARG A 931 -13.80 29.58 -18.27
CA ARG A 931 -15.25 29.68 -18.02
C ARG A 931 -15.65 29.09 -16.66
N ASN A 932 -14.88 28.16 -16.12
CA ASN A 932 -15.11 27.52 -14.83
C ASN A 932 -14.25 28.12 -13.70
N GLY A 933 -13.61 29.29 -13.91
CA GLY A 933 -12.82 29.96 -12.88
C GLY A 933 -11.44 29.34 -12.62
N LEU A 934 -10.98 28.44 -13.48
CA LEU A 934 -9.66 27.81 -13.41
C LEU A 934 -8.66 28.53 -14.34
N SER A 935 -7.38 28.50 -13.96
CA SER A 935 -6.31 29.04 -14.79
C SER A 935 -6.10 28.22 -16.06
N PRO A 936 -5.81 28.86 -17.21
CA PRO A 936 -5.32 28.18 -18.41
C PRO A 936 -4.02 27.48 -18.10
N VAL A 937 -3.82 26.30 -18.66
CA VAL A 937 -2.59 25.52 -18.42
C VAL A 937 -1.97 24.99 -19.70
N PHE A 938 -2.77 24.73 -20.74
CA PHE A 938 -2.26 24.14 -21.96
C PHE A 938 -1.42 25.13 -22.77
N VAL A 939 -1.72 26.44 -22.69
CA VAL A 939 -0.96 27.50 -23.37
C VAL A 939 0.55 27.52 -23.08
N ASP A 940 0.98 27.01 -21.92
CA ASP A 940 2.39 27.03 -21.51
C ASP A 940 3.17 25.78 -21.92
N LEU A 941 2.51 24.78 -22.51
CA LEU A 941 3.12 23.49 -22.88
C LEU A 941 3.70 23.55 -24.29
N ASP A 942 4.79 22.81 -24.52
CA ASP A 942 5.28 22.54 -25.88
C ASP A 942 4.32 21.62 -26.65
N GLU A 943 4.48 21.52 -27.97
CA GLU A 943 3.53 20.82 -28.85
C GLU A 943 3.37 19.32 -28.51
N GLN A 944 4.45 18.64 -28.10
CA GLN A 944 4.43 17.21 -27.81
C GLN A 944 3.82 16.96 -26.42
N ALA A 945 4.29 17.68 -25.41
CA ALA A 945 3.72 17.66 -24.06
C ALA A 945 2.23 17.99 -24.09
N ALA A 946 1.83 18.96 -24.91
CA ALA A 946 0.44 19.35 -25.06
C ALA A 946 -0.42 18.28 -25.74
N LEU A 947 0.11 17.55 -26.72
CA LEU A 947 -0.61 16.46 -27.38
C LEU A 947 -0.93 15.35 -26.38
N GLU A 948 0.08 14.94 -25.60
CA GLU A 948 -0.03 13.90 -24.57
C GLU A 948 -0.97 14.34 -23.43
N ALA A 949 -0.74 15.53 -22.88
CA ALA A 949 -1.57 16.12 -21.83
C ALA A 949 -3.03 16.28 -22.29
N GLY A 950 -3.24 16.72 -23.53
CA GLY A 950 -4.56 16.87 -24.12
C GLY A 950 -5.28 15.53 -24.30
N ASN A 951 -4.58 14.49 -24.73
CA ASN A 951 -5.14 13.14 -24.86
C ASN A 951 -5.54 12.57 -23.49
N GLN A 952 -4.71 12.75 -22.47
CA GLN A 952 -5.03 12.32 -21.10
C GLN A 952 -6.23 13.09 -20.52
N MET A 953 -6.31 14.40 -20.79
CA MET A 953 -7.43 15.23 -20.36
C MET A 953 -8.74 14.79 -21.00
N ALA A 954 -8.76 14.59 -22.32
CA ALA A 954 -9.93 14.13 -23.03
C ALA A 954 -10.37 12.73 -22.55
N ALA A 955 -9.43 11.79 -22.40
CA ALA A 955 -9.72 10.45 -21.90
C ALA A 955 -10.36 10.49 -20.50
N PHE A 956 -9.84 11.31 -19.60
CA PHE A 956 -10.43 11.54 -18.28
C PHE A 956 -11.86 12.09 -18.37
N MET A 957 -12.09 13.12 -19.20
CA MET A 957 -13.40 13.74 -19.37
C MET A 957 -14.42 12.76 -19.93
N TYR A 958 -14.09 12.03 -21.00
CA TYR A 958 -15.00 11.05 -21.60
C TYR A 958 -15.30 9.89 -20.66
N ALA A 959 -14.31 9.35 -19.94
CA ALA A 959 -14.51 8.26 -18.99
C ALA A 959 -15.39 8.68 -17.81
N ARG A 960 -15.29 9.94 -17.36
CA ARG A 960 -15.97 10.42 -16.16
C ARG A 960 -17.35 11.01 -16.42
N LEU A 961 -17.48 11.80 -17.48
CA LEU A 961 -18.67 12.60 -17.78
C LEU A 961 -19.55 11.95 -18.86
N GLY A 962 -18.97 11.04 -19.65
CA GLY A 962 -19.58 10.53 -20.87
C GLY A 962 -19.52 11.53 -22.02
N ARG A 963 -19.92 11.08 -23.22
CA ARG A 963 -19.80 11.83 -24.47
C ARG A 963 -20.60 13.14 -24.48
N ASP A 964 -21.88 13.08 -24.15
CA ASP A 964 -22.79 14.24 -24.24
C ASP A 964 -22.40 15.34 -23.25
N SER A 965 -22.13 14.98 -22.00
CA SER A 965 -21.72 15.94 -20.96
C SER A 965 -20.37 16.58 -21.27
N THR A 966 -19.41 15.81 -21.81
CA THR A 966 -18.10 16.33 -22.24
C THR A 966 -18.28 17.36 -23.35
N ASN A 967 -19.04 17.01 -24.39
CA ASN A 967 -19.33 17.91 -25.50
C ASN A 967 -20.09 19.17 -25.05
N ALA A 968 -21.07 19.04 -24.14
CA ALA A 968 -21.80 20.18 -23.57
C ALA A 968 -20.91 21.11 -22.74
N LEU A 969 -19.98 20.55 -21.96
CA LEU A 969 -19.00 21.29 -21.17
C LEU A 969 -18.03 22.07 -22.08
N MET A 970 -17.49 21.43 -23.12
CA MET A 970 -16.60 22.09 -24.08
C MET A 970 -17.31 23.21 -24.86
N ALA A 971 -18.58 23.00 -25.21
CA ALA A 971 -19.43 24.01 -25.83
C ALA A 971 -19.87 25.14 -24.87
N GLY A 972 -19.58 25.04 -23.56
CA GLY A 972 -19.98 26.03 -22.55
C GLY A 972 -21.47 26.02 -22.21
N LYS A 973 -22.20 24.94 -22.55
CA LYS A 973 -23.61 24.74 -22.18
C LYS A 973 -23.77 24.16 -20.77
N GLU A 974 -22.70 23.63 -20.20
CA GLU A 974 -22.63 23.02 -18.87
C GLU A 974 -21.37 23.53 -18.13
N THR A 975 -21.29 23.35 -16.80
CA THR A 975 -20.15 23.79 -15.97
C THR A 975 -19.64 22.67 -15.06
N LEU A 976 -18.35 22.71 -14.71
CA LEU A 976 -17.71 21.76 -13.79
C LEU A 976 -18.41 21.71 -12.44
N ARG A 977 -18.87 22.87 -11.95
CA ARG A 977 -19.60 23.00 -10.69
C ARG A 977 -20.95 22.28 -10.71
N ARG A 978 -21.70 22.39 -11.81
CA ARG A 978 -23.00 21.73 -11.97
C ARG A 978 -22.87 20.21 -12.17
N LEU A 979 -21.76 19.77 -12.78
CA LEU A 979 -21.40 18.35 -12.91
C LEU A 979 -20.76 17.77 -11.64
N GLY A 980 -20.42 18.60 -10.63
CA GLY A 980 -19.86 18.15 -9.35
C GLY A 980 -18.42 17.63 -9.42
N VAL A 981 -17.67 17.94 -10.49
CA VAL A 981 -16.32 17.39 -10.75
C VAL A 981 -15.18 18.41 -10.63
N GLU A 982 -15.46 19.62 -10.15
CA GLU A 982 -14.50 20.73 -10.08
C GLU A 982 -13.21 20.40 -9.29
N ALA A 983 -13.36 19.77 -8.12
CA ALA A 983 -12.22 19.34 -7.30
C ALA A 983 -11.45 18.15 -7.90
N GLU A 984 -12.09 17.34 -8.73
CA GLU A 984 -11.47 16.20 -9.40
C GLU A 984 -10.70 16.65 -10.65
N MET A 985 -11.27 17.59 -11.41
CA MET A 985 -10.61 18.25 -12.54
C MET A 985 -9.36 19.01 -12.10
N SER A 986 -9.45 19.74 -10.98
CA SER A 986 -8.29 20.47 -10.41
C SER A 986 -7.16 19.51 -10.02
N ARG A 987 -7.48 18.40 -9.33
CA ARG A 987 -6.51 17.34 -9.02
C ARG A 987 -5.89 16.72 -10.26
N LYS A 988 -6.67 16.49 -11.33
CA LYS A 988 -6.16 15.90 -12.56
C LYS A 988 -5.23 16.86 -13.31
N LEU A 989 -5.55 18.16 -13.34
CA LEU A 989 -4.65 19.20 -13.87
C LEU A 989 -3.33 19.22 -13.10
N GLU A 990 -3.36 19.12 -11.77
CA GLU A 990 -2.16 19.04 -10.93
C GLU A 990 -1.31 17.78 -11.19
N CYS A 991 -1.86 16.70 -11.73
CA CYS A 991 -1.06 15.54 -12.14
C CYS A 991 -0.46 15.66 -13.55
N ILE A 992 -1.19 16.29 -14.49
CA ILE A 992 -0.80 16.36 -15.90
C ILE A 992 0.32 17.39 -16.12
N VAL A 993 0.37 18.45 -15.30
CA VAL A 993 1.14 19.68 -15.58
C VAL A 993 2.56 19.69 -14.98
N PRO A 994 2.86 19.11 -13.81
CA PRO A 994 4.21 19.15 -13.23
C PRO A 994 5.25 18.28 -13.93
N LEU A 995 4.84 17.35 -14.80
CA LEU A 995 5.77 16.49 -15.57
C LEU A 995 6.57 17.29 -16.62
N TRP A 996 6.14 18.50 -16.98
CA TRP A 996 6.67 19.23 -18.14
C TRP A 996 7.18 20.65 -17.82
N ARG A 997 7.15 21.07 -16.55
CA ARG A 997 7.61 22.40 -16.08
C ARG A 997 9.01 22.39 -15.46
N SER A 998 9.86 21.40 -15.75
CA SER A 998 11.28 21.45 -15.39
C SER A 998 12.10 22.04 -16.55
N PRO A 999 12.65 23.26 -16.44
CA PRO A 999 13.78 23.66 -17.26
C PRO A 999 15.06 23.04 -16.68
N GLU A 1000 15.96 22.62 -17.57
CA GLU A 1000 17.33 22.13 -17.30
C GLU A 1000 17.51 20.63 -17.01
N SER A 1001 17.59 19.84 -18.08
CA SER A 1001 18.68 18.86 -18.22
C SER A 1001 19.02 18.71 -19.71
N ASP A 1002 20.29 18.88 -20.01
CA ASP A 1002 20.89 18.86 -21.34
C ASP A 1002 20.42 17.73 -22.26
N GLY A 1003 20.40 18.04 -23.55
CA GLY A 1003 20.01 17.14 -24.62
C GLY A 1003 20.72 15.79 -24.57
N ALA A 1004 19.93 14.74 -24.37
CA ALA A 1004 20.21 13.43 -24.90
C ALA A 1004 18.96 12.97 -25.65
N MET A 1005 19.01 13.05 -26.99
CA MET A 1005 18.16 12.20 -27.83
C MET A 1005 18.28 10.77 -27.32
N PHE A 1006 17.18 10.17 -26.88
CA PHE A 1006 17.08 8.72 -26.79
C PHE A 1006 17.11 8.16 -28.22
N SER A 1007 18.30 8.04 -28.79
CA SER A 1007 18.53 7.07 -29.86
C SER A 1007 18.39 5.69 -29.24
N LEU A 1008 17.45 4.90 -29.72
CA LEU A 1008 17.41 3.45 -29.51
C LEU A 1008 18.76 2.85 -29.92
N GLY A 1009 19.64 2.67 -28.93
CA GLY A 1009 20.92 2.02 -29.10
C GLY A 1009 20.69 0.57 -29.51
N THR A 1010 21.09 0.26 -30.74
CA THR A 1010 21.28 -1.11 -31.24
C THR A 1010 22.20 -1.85 -30.26
N PRO A 1011 21.95 -3.12 -29.92
CA PRO A 1011 22.85 -3.88 -29.07
C PRO A 1011 24.19 -4.06 -29.79
N VAL A 1012 25.25 -3.48 -29.23
CA VAL A 1012 26.63 -3.74 -29.65
C VAL A 1012 26.97 -5.17 -29.24
N ILE A 1013 27.07 -6.04 -30.23
CA ILE A 1013 27.75 -7.33 -30.12
C ILE A 1013 29.23 -7.00 -29.91
N VAL A 1014 29.74 -7.22 -28.69
CA VAL A 1014 31.19 -7.26 -28.47
C VAL A 1014 31.65 -8.65 -28.86
N GLU A 1015 32.11 -8.78 -30.10
CA GLU A 1015 32.96 -9.90 -30.51
C GLU A 1015 34.25 -9.82 -29.68
N GLY A 1016 34.56 -10.91 -28.98
CA GLY A 1016 35.85 -11.07 -28.34
C GLY A 1016 36.96 -11.17 -29.39
N ASN A 1017 38.11 -10.59 -29.09
CA ASN A 1017 39.37 -11.04 -29.65
C ASN A 1017 40.48 -10.94 -28.60
N ALA A 1018 41.28 -12.00 -28.64
CA ALA A 1018 42.48 -12.27 -27.88
C ALA A 1018 43.46 -11.09 -27.81
N GLU A 1019 44.00 -10.84 -26.62
CA GLU A 1019 45.39 -11.16 -26.22
C GLU A 1019 45.55 -11.07 -24.69
#